data_AF-A0A316D9G0-F1
#
_entry.id   AF-A0A316D9G0-F1
#
_cell.length_a   1.000
_cell.length_b   1.000
_cell.length_c   1.000
_cell.angle_alpha   90.00
_cell.angle_beta   90.00
_cell.angle_gamma   90.00
#
_symmetry.space_group_name_H-M   'P 1'
#
loop_
_entity.id
_entity.type
_entity.pdbx_description
1 polymer ?
#
loop_
_entity_poly.entity_id
_entity_poly.type
_entity_poly.pdbx_seq_one_letter_code
_entity_poly.pdbx_strand_id
1 'polypeptide(L)'
;MSMKKRAFHTLLAVTLAIPLPTLFLGGQAAYAEGPSDPAPFINAKVVNENAGKKVLFDNTHGHTAGQADWVIDGGFSDFGNALANAGFYVKELRKSTLLTLADLQQYDVFVTAEAQFPYKPSEQQAMLDYVKGGGSIFFIADHYNADRNKNRWDGSEVYNGFRRGAWSNPAKGMSAEEAASSAMQGVQSSDWLGQNFGVRFRYNALGDITANNIVPPDQAFGITQGVTGVAMHAGSTVAILDPKKAKGIVYLPKTTAKWASAVDQGVYNGGGVAEGAFSAIAKVGAGKAAFIGDSSPIEDVTPKYKKEEDGKSKTTHDGWKEVDDDTYVVNLVNWLAKKESYTSLDQVAGLQLDQPTQLLAIETPETSTEPQAEPWASPSAGFKWWDPKTYSTGSYGAGTVVVDPGPGPGPVTPPPASTSYTTVHQSVLPNAQNFQIRVVADNLTPNSTVGGFNAGIYLNGGTQVGLFQNADGTWPTVYGYSASFSLTADSLGHATKELTVKVKPGSTGAANLRIRQSSTNLKTEAITLGNVAAEPLPKDKPPVPATISVSDARAKAANTLVTVEGVVTTAPGTFGGQGFYLQDATGGVYVFQNTAGFQVGDKVAISATTTLYNTELELADPVSIEKTGTADVPTPVVVSALNDQNQGQLVSLNGVTIKNIVEAAPTGSFEFDAVNAAGSTHVRVDGRTGLTQSAFPYKEGQVVTISGVSAIFKGVYQLKPRGLSDFLLVDTTAPVTQVTTSGVPMQSGWYNQDVVVTLNATDDSGIDHIEYALTPDSWETYTGPLTFSTEGKNFFQVRAVDVNGNVEAAQNLVVNVDKTAPTADVQASRASNDLGWYNDAVLIDLNAADGQSQVLKMEYRLNGGEWQAAAGASQSVSVETEGTTTVEVRAYDLAENVSEVKSVTVQLDRTAPSVTGASVGEHKNGWYDQDFNFAVAATDENSGVAQIEVKLNEGDWTTYNGSISITQEGLNTVEYRATDKAGNVSVVQTSELRLDKTAPSTEASLLNGANETSWNHQNVTFAISATDTNSGLASTEVKIDDADWVLYTEPVTISAEGIHKILYRATDLAGNIASAKSITVQLDKNAPAIKLTQDGGAIHDVFADGKLLFNLSVTDAVSGVSSQALTLDDQAITSGAAIDASTLTLGVHTVKATAVDKAGNVSEVSYTFLIDTNLLTVQNLMENFAATGEVKNKGILTSLEAKLNTAQKFVEKGKPDQAAKHLQDLKATLSSYANNGNVSQHAATVLNANLEYLLTHVIK
;
A
#
# COMPACT_ATOMS: atom_id res chain seq x y z
N MET A 1 47.44 21.97 -27.92
CA MET A 1 47.58 22.10 -29.39
C MET A 1 47.27 20.74 -30.02
N SER A 2 46.55 20.60 -31.14
CA SER A 2 45.90 21.59 -32.01
C SER A 2 44.86 20.95 -32.96
N MET A 3 43.61 21.48 -33.00
CA MET A 3 42.63 21.38 -34.13
C MET A 3 42.06 19.98 -34.47
N LYS A 4 40.89 19.78 -35.13
CA LYS A 4 39.78 20.65 -35.65
C LYS A 4 38.54 19.73 -35.86
N LYS A 5 37.30 20.17 -35.61
CA LYS A 5 36.28 20.71 -36.57
C LYS A 5 35.00 21.04 -35.73
N ARG A 6 34.40 22.24 -35.78
CA ARG A 6 33.43 22.82 -36.77
C ARG A 6 32.02 22.19 -36.73
N ALA A 7 30.91 22.95 -36.83
CA ALA A 7 30.69 24.41 -36.77
C ALA A 7 29.18 24.77 -36.63
N PHE A 8 28.90 25.97 -36.10
CA PHE A 8 27.58 26.64 -36.01
C PHE A 8 27.12 27.27 -37.35
N HIS A 9 25.87 27.74 -37.44
CA HIS A 9 25.46 29.02 -38.08
C HIS A 9 23.98 29.39 -37.73
N THR A 10 23.62 30.68 -37.77
CA THR A 10 22.28 31.20 -37.38
C THR A 10 22.02 32.58 -38.02
N LEU A 11 20.82 32.84 -38.57
CA LEU A 11 20.20 34.16 -38.87
C LEU A 11 18.84 33.93 -39.61
N LEU A 12 18.02 34.95 -39.92
CA LEU A 12 17.07 35.71 -39.08
C LEU A 12 16.13 36.52 -40.02
N ALA A 13 14.80 36.49 -39.79
CA ALA A 13 13.70 37.44 -40.11
C ALA A 13 13.79 38.53 -41.24
N VAL A 14 12.74 39.04 -41.92
CA VAL A 14 11.27 38.79 -42.02
C VAL A 14 10.69 39.63 -43.19
N THR A 15 9.59 39.22 -43.87
CA THR A 15 8.58 40.15 -44.44
C THR A 15 7.24 39.49 -44.86
N LEU A 16 6.15 39.94 -44.23
CA LEU A 16 4.71 40.02 -44.60
C LEU A 16 4.03 39.07 -45.64
N ALA A 17 3.04 38.29 -45.12
CA ALA A 17 1.57 38.47 -45.31
C ALA A 17 0.69 37.59 -46.26
N ILE A 18 -0.21 36.77 -45.63
CA ILE A 18 -1.70 36.65 -45.84
C ILE A 18 -2.25 36.15 -47.21
N PRO A 19 -3.31 35.29 -47.31
CA PRO A 19 -3.84 34.22 -46.43
C PRO A 19 -4.12 32.87 -47.17
N LEU A 20 -4.52 31.80 -46.45
CA LEU A 20 -5.40 30.67 -46.91
C LEU A 20 -5.80 29.84 -45.65
N PRO A 21 -6.78 28.90 -45.69
CA PRO A 21 -7.85 28.88 -44.68
C PRO A 21 -7.65 27.90 -43.53
N THR A 22 -8.38 28.18 -42.43
CA THR A 22 -8.53 27.30 -41.27
C THR A 22 -9.31 26.02 -41.63
N LEU A 23 -8.60 24.91 -41.80
CA LEU A 23 -9.18 23.58 -41.66
C LEU A 23 -9.40 23.30 -40.16
N PHE A 24 -10.66 23.21 -39.73
CA PHE A 24 -11.02 22.71 -38.41
C PHE A 24 -10.77 21.19 -38.35
N LEU A 25 -9.52 20.81 -38.06
CA LEU A 25 -9.23 19.49 -37.52
C LEU A 25 -9.66 19.49 -36.05
N GLY A 26 -10.82 18.88 -35.78
CA GLY A 26 -11.27 18.59 -34.42
C GLY A 26 -10.37 17.55 -33.79
N GLY A 27 -9.26 17.98 -33.21
CA GLY A 27 -8.36 17.10 -32.48
C GLY A 27 -9.06 16.52 -31.25
N GLN A 28 -9.25 15.20 -31.22
CA GLN A 28 -9.49 14.52 -29.95
C GLN A 28 -8.26 14.75 -29.07
N ALA A 29 -8.47 15.20 -27.84
CA ALA A 29 -7.40 15.23 -26.87
C ALA A 29 -6.95 13.80 -26.60
N ALA A 30 -5.63 13.54 -26.67
CA ALA A 30 -5.07 12.31 -26.13
C ALA A 30 -5.20 12.38 -24.60
N TYR A 31 -6.02 11.50 -24.03
CA TYR A 31 -6.06 11.28 -22.60
C TYR A 31 -4.78 10.51 -22.20
N ALA A 32 -4.26 10.78 -21.00
CA ALA A 32 -3.26 9.91 -20.39
C ALA A 32 -3.95 8.68 -19.79
N GLU A 33 -3.17 7.65 -19.48
CA GLU A 33 -3.69 6.43 -18.84
C GLU A 33 -4.33 6.74 -17.47
N GLY A 34 -5.18 5.82 -17.01
CA GLY A 34 -5.73 5.80 -15.66
C GLY A 34 -5.75 4.39 -15.05
N PRO A 35 -6.42 4.23 -13.89
CA PRO A 35 -6.44 2.98 -13.13
C PRO A 35 -7.08 1.77 -13.83
N SER A 36 -7.71 1.96 -14.98
CA SER A 36 -8.32 0.92 -15.82
C SER A 36 -7.46 0.48 -17.01
N ASP A 37 -6.38 1.21 -17.32
CA ASP A 37 -5.51 0.90 -18.46
C ASP A 37 -4.48 -0.19 -18.11
N PRO A 38 -3.99 -0.96 -19.11
CA PRO A 38 -2.99 -1.99 -18.87
C PRO A 38 -1.76 -1.44 -18.15
N ALA A 39 -1.43 -2.01 -16.99
CA ALA A 39 -0.26 -1.63 -16.22
C ALA A 39 1.04 -2.07 -16.93
N PRO A 40 2.08 -1.22 -16.97
CA PRO A 40 3.36 -1.57 -17.58
C PRO A 40 4.07 -2.70 -16.82
N PHE A 41 4.98 -3.35 -17.54
CA PHE A 41 5.86 -4.37 -16.99
C PHE A 41 7.19 -4.40 -17.74
N ILE A 42 8.25 -4.80 -17.05
CA ILE A 42 9.58 -4.99 -17.60
C ILE A 42 10.00 -6.43 -17.32
N ASN A 43 10.21 -7.21 -18.39
CA ASN A 43 10.70 -8.57 -18.27
C ASN A 43 12.14 -8.59 -17.74
N ALA A 44 12.48 -9.62 -16.96
CA ALA A 44 13.85 -9.91 -16.55
C ALA A 44 14.75 -10.01 -17.80
N LYS A 45 15.85 -9.26 -17.81
CA LYS A 45 16.80 -9.18 -18.94
C LYS A 45 17.95 -10.16 -18.82
N VAL A 46 18.13 -10.76 -17.64
CA VAL A 46 19.14 -11.78 -17.33
C VAL A 46 18.50 -12.94 -16.54
N VAL A 47 19.18 -14.08 -16.51
CA VAL A 47 18.80 -15.25 -15.70
C VAL A 47 19.92 -15.52 -14.71
N ASN A 48 19.63 -15.29 -13.42
CA ASN A 48 20.56 -15.36 -12.30
C ASN A 48 19.82 -15.83 -11.02
N GLU A 49 20.35 -15.56 -9.83
CA GLU A 49 19.74 -15.86 -8.53
C GLU A 49 18.41 -15.13 -8.24
N ASN A 50 17.99 -14.19 -9.10
CA ASN A 50 16.69 -13.52 -9.06
C ASN A 50 15.71 -14.04 -10.12
N ALA A 51 16.11 -14.98 -10.97
CA ALA A 51 15.25 -15.52 -12.01
C ALA A 51 13.95 -16.11 -11.42
N GLY A 52 12.80 -15.65 -11.94
CA GLY A 52 11.47 -16.03 -11.47
C GLY A 52 10.92 -15.19 -10.31
N LYS A 53 11.77 -14.41 -9.61
CA LYS A 53 11.32 -13.46 -8.59
C LYS A 53 10.65 -12.25 -9.23
N LYS A 54 9.69 -11.66 -8.51
CA LYS A 54 8.89 -10.53 -9.03
C LYS A 54 8.85 -9.34 -8.08
N VAL A 55 8.87 -8.13 -8.64
CA VAL A 55 8.71 -6.86 -7.94
C VAL A 55 7.47 -6.14 -8.46
N LEU A 56 6.62 -5.66 -7.54
CA LEU A 56 5.42 -4.89 -7.84
C LEU A 56 5.57 -3.44 -7.34
N PHE A 57 5.31 -2.46 -8.19
CA PHE A 57 5.29 -1.04 -7.85
C PHE A 57 3.84 -0.55 -7.69
N ASP A 58 3.56 0.18 -6.62
CA ASP A 58 2.23 0.75 -6.36
C ASP A 58 1.93 1.94 -7.31
N ASN A 59 0.75 1.94 -7.93
CA ASN A 59 0.17 3.12 -8.57
C ASN A 59 -1.34 3.25 -8.24
N THR A 60 -1.69 2.99 -6.98
CA THR A 60 -3.07 3.04 -6.47
C THR A 60 -3.32 4.18 -5.46
N HIS A 61 -2.35 4.52 -4.62
CA HIS A 61 -2.47 5.53 -3.56
C HIS A 61 -1.86 6.90 -3.93
N GLY A 62 -2.07 7.33 -5.18
CA GLY A 62 -1.74 8.70 -5.61
C GLY A 62 -0.28 8.95 -5.99
N HIS A 63 0.47 7.91 -6.36
CA HIS A 63 1.90 7.93 -6.73
C HIS A 63 2.23 8.69 -8.05
N THR A 64 1.25 9.43 -8.58
CA THR A 64 1.43 10.37 -9.69
C THR A 64 1.08 11.80 -9.28
N ALA A 65 0.84 12.09 -8.00
CA ALA A 65 0.38 13.39 -7.56
C ALA A 65 1.42 14.50 -7.75
N GLY A 66 0.99 15.60 -8.37
CA GLY A 66 1.68 16.88 -8.30
C GLY A 66 3.00 16.93 -9.07
N GLN A 67 4.13 16.99 -8.38
CA GLN A 67 5.41 17.39 -9.00
C GLN A 67 6.13 16.26 -9.77
N ALA A 68 5.86 14.99 -9.44
CA ALA A 68 6.58 13.80 -9.89
C ALA A 68 5.61 12.64 -10.23
N ASP A 69 6.12 11.54 -10.81
CA ASP A 69 5.42 10.25 -10.83
C ASP A 69 6.41 9.09 -10.67
N TRP A 70 6.15 8.24 -9.68
CA TRP A 70 7.05 7.18 -9.25
C TRP A 70 6.71 5.85 -9.93
N VAL A 71 6.49 5.94 -11.25
CA VAL A 71 6.02 4.86 -12.14
C VAL A 71 7.16 4.30 -12.98
N ILE A 72 7.12 3.00 -13.29
CA ILE A 72 8.25 2.26 -13.90
C ILE A 72 8.47 2.56 -15.39
N ASP A 73 7.60 3.37 -15.99
CA ASP A 73 7.78 3.95 -17.33
C ASP A 73 7.71 5.49 -17.34
N GLY A 74 7.96 6.10 -16.17
CA GLY A 74 8.10 7.53 -15.91
C GLY A 74 9.26 7.79 -14.94
N GLY A 75 9.07 8.58 -13.89
CA GLY A 75 10.17 9.01 -13.00
C GLY A 75 10.93 7.93 -12.24
N PHE A 76 10.53 6.64 -12.29
CA PHE A 76 11.27 5.47 -11.79
C PHE A 76 11.69 4.51 -12.92
N SER A 77 11.84 4.98 -14.16
CA SER A 77 12.18 4.15 -15.31
C SER A 77 13.57 3.51 -15.20
N ASP A 78 14.58 4.24 -14.74
CA ASP A 78 15.94 3.71 -14.55
C ASP A 78 15.97 2.66 -13.43
N PHE A 79 15.26 2.89 -12.32
CA PHE A 79 15.11 1.92 -11.23
C PHE A 79 14.43 0.62 -11.71
N GLY A 80 13.29 0.73 -12.40
CA GLY A 80 12.61 -0.42 -12.99
C GLY A 80 13.48 -1.16 -14.02
N ASN A 81 14.24 -0.43 -14.82
CA ASN A 81 15.18 -1.01 -15.78
C ASN A 81 16.38 -1.69 -15.11
N ALA A 82 16.88 -1.16 -13.99
CA ALA A 82 17.97 -1.72 -13.20
C ALA A 82 17.56 -3.02 -12.49
N LEU A 83 16.36 -3.08 -11.91
CA LEU A 83 15.82 -4.33 -11.36
C LEU A 83 15.64 -5.41 -12.45
N ALA A 84 15.18 -5.03 -13.63
CA ALA A 84 15.13 -5.94 -14.78
C ALA A 84 16.53 -6.38 -15.26
N ASN A 85 17.54 -5.50 -15.19
CA ASN A 85 18.96 -5.84 -15.44
C ASN A 85 19.51 -6.79 -14.35
N ALA A 86 19.01 -6.70 -13.11
CA ALA A 86 19.36 -7.56 -11.97
C ALA A 86 18.60 -8.90 -11.93
N GLY A 87 17.75 -9.18 -12.93
CA GLY A 87 17.08 -10.47 -13.13
C GLY A 87 15.64 -10.57 -12.62
N PHE A 88 15.06 -9.48 -12.11
CA PHE A 88 13.67 -9.45 -11.66
C PHE A 88 12.68 -9.26 -12.81
N TYR A 89 11.49 -9.87 -12.68
CA TYR A 89 10.31 -9.37 -13.39
C TYR A 89 9.73 -8.18 -12.61
N VAL A 90 9.52 -7.04 -13.28
CA VAL A 90 9.02 -5.81 -12.68
C VAL A 90 7.64 -5.48 -13.25
N LYS A 91 6.70 -5.06 -12.41
CA LYS A 91 5.34 -4.68 -12.83
C LYS A 91 4.80 -3.52 -11.99
N GLU A 92 3.89 -2.73 -12.55
CA GLU A 92 3.09 -1.74 -11.83
C GLU A 92 1.70 -2.30 -11.45
N LEU A 93 1.11 -1.75 -10.39
CA LEU A 93 -0.26 -2.01 -9.94
C LEU A 93 -1.19 -0.83 -10.30
N ARG A 94 -2.04 -1.00 -11.32
CA ARG A 94 -3.12 -0.06 -11.65
C ARG A 94 -4.47 -0.68 -11.29
N LYS A 95 -5.24 0.00 -10.43
CA LYS A 95 -6.62 -0.34 -10.03
C LYS A 95 -7.28 0.81 -9.27
N SER A 96 -8.61 0.90 -9.34
CA SER A 96 -9.44 1.84 -8.55
C SER A 96 -10.05 1.21 -7.29
N THR A 97 -9.76 -0.07 -7.03
CA THR A 97 -10.21 -0.82 -5.84
C THR A 97 -9.14 -0.74 -4.76
N LEU A 98 -9.55 -0.98 -3.50
CA LEU A 98 -8.61 -1.08 -2.38
C LEU A 98 -7.51 -2.13 -2.62
N LEU A 99 -6.34 -1.92 -2.01
CA LEU A 99 -5.21 -2.84 -2.01
C LEU A 99 -5.54 -4.08 -1.16
N THR A 100 -5.33 -5.28 -1.72
CA THR A 100 -5.64 -6.55 -1.06
C THR A 100 -4.42 -7.47 -1.01
N LEU A 101 -4.44 -8.41 -0.08
CA LEU A 101 -3.39 -9.42 0.07
C LEU A 101 -3.19 -10.24 -1.23
N ALA A 102 -4.25 -10.46 -2.01
CA ALA A 102 -4.20 -11.17 -3.29
C ALA A 102 -3.48 -10.39 -4.41
N ASP A 103 -3.44 -9.06 -4.35
CA ASP A 103 -2.63 -8.25 -5.28
C ASP A 103 -1.13 -8.45 -5.00
N LEU A 104 -0.76 -8.61 -3.71
CA LEU A 104 0.62 -8.65 -3.23
C LEU A 104 1.24 -10.05 -3.25
N GLN A 105 0.48 -11.10 -2.88
CA GLN A 105 0.97 -12.47 -2.67
C GLN A 105 1.74 -13.10 -3.84
N GLN A 106 1.57 -12.61 -5.07
CA GLN A 106 2.26 -13.16 -6.25
C GLN A 106 3.68 -12.61 -6.48
N TYR A 107 4.16 -11.71 -5.60
CA TYR A 107 5.41 -10.95 -5.75
C TYR A 107 6.31 -11.09 -4.51
N ASP A 108 7.62 -11.03 -4.71
CA ASP A 108 8.62 -11.15 -3.64
C ASP A 108 8.87 -9.83 -2.91
N VAL A 109 8.77 -8.72 -3.64
CA VAL A 109 8.91 -7.36 -3.12
C VAL A 109 7.79 -6.48 -3.67
N PHE A 110 7.16 -5.72 -2.79
CA PHE A 110 6.26 -4.62 -3.11
C PHE A 110 7.00 -3.31 -2.85
N VAL A 111 6.89 -2.35 -3.77
CA VAL A 111 7.52 -1.03 -3.69
C VAL A 111 6.41 0.01 -3.71
N THR A 112 6.38 0.87 -2.70
CA THR A 112 5.48 2.02 -2.65
C THR A 112 6.30 3.27 -2.37
N ALA A 113 6.08 4.30 -3.18
CA ALA A 113 6.76 5.58 -3.08
C ALA A 113 5.76 6.73 -2.98
N GLU A 114 5.93 7.57 -1.97
CA GLU A 114 5.20 8.84 -1.82
C GLU A 114 3.68 8.70 -2.00
N ALA A 115 3.11 7.73 -1.28
CA ALA A 115 1.67 7.51 -1.24
C ALA A 115 0.94 8.77 -0.74
N GLN A 116 0.26 9.47 -1.64
CA GLN A 116 -0.46 10.71 -1.34
C GLN A 116 -1.94 10.50 -0.98
N PHE A 117 -2.44 9.26 -0.94
CA PHE A 117 -3.74 8.92 -0.35
C PHE A 117 -3.54 8.00 0.87
N PRO A 118 -4.18 8.27 2.03
CA PRO A 118 -4.02 7.45 3.23
C PRO A 118 -4.56 6.02 3.04
N TYR A 119 -3.70 5.02 3.25
CA TYR A 119 -4.09 3.60 3.29
C TYR A 119 -5.12 3.35 4.40
N LYS A 120 -6.17 2.59 4.10
CA LYS A 120 -7.21 2.23 5.07
C LYS A 120 -6.77 1.07 5.96
N PRO A 121 -7.40 0.83 7.13
CA PRO A 121 -7.02 -0.26 8.03
C PRO A 121 -6.97 -1.65 7.37
N SER A 122 -7.83 -1.93 6.38
CA SER A 122 -7.81 -3.17 5.60
C SER A 122 -6.58 -3.32 4.70
N GLU A 123 -6.03 -2.20 4.20
CA GLU A 123 -4.90 -2.14 3.29
C GLU A 123 -3.58 -2.16 4.07
N GLN A 124 -3.55 -1.44 5.20
CA GLN A 124 -2.55 -1.60 6.27
C GLN A 124 -2.46 -3.08 6.72
N GLN A 125 -3.60 -3.74 6.95
CA GLN A 125 -3.62 -5.16 7.33
C GLN A 125 -3.14 -6.06 6.18
N ALA A 126 -3.56 -5.82 4.94
CA ALA A 126 -3.10 -6.58 3.77
C ALA A 126 -1.57 -6.50 3.57
N MET A 127 -0.98 -5.31 3.73
CA MET A 127 0.47 -5.13 3.71
C MET A 127 1.18 -5.85 4.87
N LEU A 128 0.60 -5.80 6.07
CA LEU A 128 1.14 -6.46 7.25
C LEU A 128 1.14 -8.00 7.10
N ASP A 129 0.05 -8.57 6.60
CA ASP A 129 -0.08 -10.03 6.44
C ASP A 129 0.73 -10.55 5.24
N TYR A 130 0.90 -9.74 4.19
CA TYR A 130 1.86 -10.00 3.12
C TYR A 130 3.28 -10.15 3.68
N VAL A 131 3.73 -9.23 4.54
CA VAL A 131 5.04 -9.31 5.18
C VAL A 131 5.14 -10.48 6.15
N LYS A 132 4.15 -10.70 7.03
CA LYS A 132 4.14 -11.87 7.94
C LYS A 132 4.25 -13.19 7.17
N GLY A 133 3.60 -13.29 6.00
CA GLY A 133 3.64 -14.43 5.09
C GLY A 133 4.94 -14.60 4.27
N GLY A 134 5.95 -13.75 4.46
CA GLY A 134 7.24 -13.86 3.77
C GLY A 134 7.41 -12.95 2.55
N GLY A 135 6.44 -12.06 2.29
CA GLY A 135 6.59 -10.92 1.39
C GLY A 135 7.57 -9.87 1.94
N SER A 136 7.91 -8.87 1.14
CA SER A 136 8.79 -7.78 1.56
C SER A 136 8.34 -6.44 0.99
N ILE A 137 8.41 -5.36 1.77
CA ILE A 137 7.98 -4.02 1.31
C ILE A 137 9.15 -3.04 1.32
N PHE A 138 9.30 -2.24 0.27
CA PHE A 138 10.14 -1.06 0.26
C PHE A 138 9.25 0.19 0.31
N PHE A 139 9.38 0.96 1.39
CA PHE A 139 8.72 2.24 1.58
C PHE A 139 9.70 3.37 1.26
N ILE A 140 9.31 4.23 0.32
CA ILE A 140 10.06 5.41 -0.11
C ILE A 140 9.19 6.62 0.23
N ALA A 141 9.66 7.50 1.11
CA ALA A 141 8.91 8.66 1.58
C ALA A 141 9.75 9.93 1.50
N ASP A 142 9.12 11.09 1.60
CA ASP A 142 9.80 12.39 1.58
C ASP A 142 9.98 13.01 2.99
N HIS A 143 10.40 14.27 3.00
CA HIS A 143 10.22 15.21 4.09
C HIS A 143 8.76 15.50 4.46
N TYR A 144 8.56 16.09 5.65
CA TYR A 144 7.29 16.74 6.01
C TYR A 144 7.13 18.07 5.24
N ASN A 145 5.90 18.49 4.92
CA ASN A 145 5.58 19.49 3.88
C ASN A 145 5.98 19.05 2.46
N ALA A 146 5.67 17.80 2.11
CA ALA A 146 5.82 17.21 0.78
C ALA A 146 4.47 16.95 0.07
N ASP A 147 3.33 17.27 0.69
CA ASP A 147 1.96 17.10 0.19
C ASP A 147 1.80 17.57 -1.28
N ARG A 148 1.85 16.61 -2.20
CA ARG A 148 1.89 16.89 -3.64
C ARG A 148 0.50 17.15 -4.24
N ASN A 149 -0.60 16.80 -3.57
CA ASN A 149 -1.98 16.98 -4.06
C ASN A 149 -2.81 17.99 -3.24
N LYS A 150 -2.24 18.59 -2.18
CA LYS A 150 -2.85 19.57 -1.28
C LYS A 150 -3.97 18.99 -0.40
N ASN A 151 -3.89 17.70 -0.06
CA ASN A 151 -4.87 17.03 0.80
C ASN A 151 -4.53 17.08 2.30
N ARG A 152 -3.35 17.57 2.69
CA ARG A 152 -2.79 17.52 4.04
C ARG A 152 -2.38 16.10 4.44
N TRP A 153 -1.80 15.31 3.54
CA TRP A 153 -1.12 14.06 3.91
C TRP A 153 0.21 14.03 3.19
N ASP A 154 1.30 14.09 3.94
CA ASP A 154 2.63 13.80 3.40
C ASP A 154 2.80 12.28 3.24
N GLY A 155 3.61 11.82 2.28
CA GLY A 155 3.87 10.38 2.08
C GLY A 155 4.37 9.68 3.35
N SER A 156 5.23 10.35 4.12
CA SER A 156 5.70 9.91 5.44
C SER A 156 4.56 9.67 6.45
N GLU A 157 3.49 10.46 6.41
CA GLU A 157 2.30 10.33 7.27
C GLU A 157 1.39 9.18 6.84
N VAL A 158 1.18 9.03 5.53
CA VAL A 158 0.41 7.92 4.96
C VAL A 158 1.02 6.59 5.33
N TYR A 159 2.35 6.47 5.27
CA TYR A 159 3.03 5.26 5.71
C TYR A 159 3.02 5.09 7.22
N ASN A 160 3.28 6.14 8.00
CA ASN A 160 3.19 6.08 9.46
C ASN A 160 1.79 5.64 9.94
N GLY A 161 0.74 5.97 9.18
CA GLY A 161 -0.66 5.64 9.46
C GLY A 161 -1.45 6.79 10.11
N PHE A 162 -0.84 7.95 10.30
CA PHE A 162 -1.46 9.10 10.96
C PHE A 162 -0.84 10.45 10.55
N ARG A 163 -1.68 11.48 10.53
CA ARG A 163 -1.26 12.87 10.28
C ARG A 163 -0.92 13.62 11.58
N ARG A 164 0.17 14.38 11.56
CA ARG A 164 0.65 15.27 12.62
C ARG A 164 -0.46 16.23 13.07
N GLY A 165 -0.69 16.32 14.37
CA GLY A 165 -1.69 17.23 14.94
C GLY A 165 -3.16 16.88 14.63
N ALA A 166 -3.43 15.72 14.02
CA ALA A 166 -4.78 15.31 13.60
C ALA A 166 -5.18 13.89 14.06
N TRP A 167 -4.43 13.30 15.00
CA TRP A 167 -4.63 11.93 15.52
C TRP A 167 -6.09 11.56 15.83
N SER A 168 -6.85 12.42 16.53
CA SER A 168 -8.24 12.13 16.89
C SER A 168 -9.27 12.33 15.76
N ASN A 169 -8.85 12.88 14.62
CA ASN A 169 -9.67 13.08 13.43
C ASN A 169 -8.78 13.27 12.18
N PRO A 170 -8.49 12.23 11.39
CA PRO A 170 -7.66 12.34 10.19
C PRO A 170 -8.19 13.33 9.14
N ALA A 171 -9.48 13.68 9.18
CA ALA A 171 -10.09 14.70 8.33
C ALA A 171 -10.09 16.13 8.94
N LYS A 172 -9.32 16.38 10.01
CA LYS A 172 -9.17 17.72 10.61
C LYS A 172 -8.72 18.75 9.57
N GLY A 173 -9.45 19.86 9.48
CA GLY A 173 -9.17 20.95 8.54
C GLY A 173 -9.66 20.71 7.10
N MET A 174 -10.26 19.55 6.82
CA MET A 174 -10.89 19.27 5.53
C MET A 174 -12.27 19.92 5.40
N SER A 175 -12.71 20.16 4.16
CA SER A 175 -14.10 20.51 3.88
C SER A 175 -15.04 19.31 4.08
N ALA A 176 -16.34 19.56 4.25
CA ALA A 176 -17.32 18.49 4.43
C ALA A 176 -17.46 17.56 3.19
N GLU A 177 -17.17 18.05 1.98
CA GLU A 177 -17.15 17.22 0.76
C GLU A 177 -15.86 16.38 0.68
N GLU A 178 -14.74 16.98 1.03
CA GLU A 178 -13.41 16.36 1.06
C GLU A 178 -13.32 15.23 2.11
N ALA A 179 -13.81 15.49 3.33
CA ALA A 179 -13.92 14.50 4.40
C ALA A 179 -14.90 13.36 4.08
N ALA A 180 -15.91 13.61 3.23
CA ALA A 180 -16.87 12.62 2.76
C ALA A 180 -16.41 11.89 1.48
N SER A 181 -15.23 12.19 0.94
CA SER A 181 -14.70 11.55 -0.27
C SER A 181 -14.45 10.05 -0.08
N SER A 182 -14.50 9.28 -1.18
CA SER A 182 -14.18 7.85 -1.16
C SER A 182 -12.74 7.55 -0.72
N ALA A 183 -11.82 8.50 -0.85
CA ALA A 183 -10.47 8.40 -0.31
C ALA A 183 -10.46 8.48 1.23
N MET A 184 -11.17 9.45 1.82
CA MET A 184 -11.22 9.63 3.29
C MET A 184 -12.17 8.69 4.02
N GLN A 185 -13.20 8.14 3.34
CA GLN A 185 -14.13 7.19 3.94
C GLN A 185 -13.41 5.93 4.45
N GLY A 186 -13.44 5.72 5.77
CA GLY A 186 -12.83 4.56 6.45
C GLY A 186 -11.39 4.76 6.92
N VAL A 187 -10.79 5.93 6.69
CA VAL A 187 -9.45 6.28 7.21
C VAL A 187 -9.51 6.45 8.72
N GLN A 188 -8.55 5.86 9.44
CA GLN A 188 -8.39 5.94 10.88
C GLN A 188 -6.91 6.17 11.20
N SER A 189 -6.60 6.94 12.23
CA SER A 189 -5.22 7.17 12.66
C SER A 189 -4.68 5.99 13.45
N SER A 190 -3.50 5.50 13.06
CA SER A 190 -2.78 4.41 13.72
C SER A 190 -1.27 4.70 13.65
N ASP A 191 -0.49 4.32 14.67
CA ASP A 191 0.98 4.35 14.61
C ASP A 191 1.49 3.07 13.92
N TRP A 192 1.02 2.81 12.70
CA TRP A 192 1.06 1.50 12.07
C TRP A 192 2.49 1.01 11.83
N LEU A 193 3.39 1.85 11.32
CA LEU A 193 4.81 1.48 11.19
C LEU A 193 5.48 1.31 12.56
N GLY A 194 5.17 2.18 13.52
CA GLY A 194 5.80 2.13 14.85
C GLY A 194 5.46 0.85 15.59
N GLN A 195 4.18 0.50 15.62
CA GLN A 195 3.66 -0.71 16.25
C GLN A 195 4.14 -1.98 15.54
N ASN A 196 4.04 -2.04 14.20
CA ASN A 196 4.28 -3.28 13.46
C ASN A 196 5.75 -3.50 13.11
N PHE A 197 6.40 -2.51 12.49
CA PHE A 197 7.76 -2.60 11.95
C PHE A 197 8.83 -2.05 12.90
N GLY A 198 8.45 -1.31 13.94
CA GLY A 198 9.40 -0.75 14.90
C GLY A 198 10.14 0.49 14.39
N VAL A 199 9.56 1.20 13.41
CA VAL A 199 10.11 2.43 12.83
C VAL A 199 9.05 3.51 12.67
N ARG A 200 9.46 4.77 12.51
CA ARG A 200 8.57 5.87 12.09
C ARG A 200 9.33 6.84 11.19
N PHE A 201 8.75 7.28 10.07
CA PHE A 201 9.27 8.42 9.33
C PHE A 201 9.11 9.69 10.18
N ARG A 202 10.18 10.44 10.41
CA ARG A 202 10.17 11.63 11.25
C ARG A 202 9.69 12.83 10.47
N TYR A 203 9.08 13.80 11.15
CA TYR A 203 8.58 15.02 10.53
C TYR A 203 9.65 16.06 10.16
N ASN A 204 10.91 15.64 10.05
CA ASN A 204 12.02 16.53 9.73
C ASN A 204 12.16 16.72 8.20
N ALA A 205 12.93 17.73 7.81
CA ALA A 205 13.06 18.20 6.43
C ALA A 205 14.46 18.80 6.28
N LEU A 206 15.41 17.95 5.90
CA LEU A 206 16.84 18.24 5.87
C LEU A 206 17.23 18.95 4.56
N GLY A 207 18.46 19.44 4.44
CA GLY A 207 18.92 20.09 3.21
C GLY A 207 19.34 19.10 2.12
N ASP A 208 19.99 19.61 1.07
CA ASP A 208 20.78 18.78 0.16
C ASP A 208 22.00 18.19 0.92
N ILE A 209 22.06 16.87 1.12
CA ILE A 209 23.07 16.22 1.98
C ILE A 209 23.45 14.83 1.45
N THR A 210 24.74 14.56 1.27
CA THR A 210 25.20 13.16 1.10
C THR A 210 25.23 12.43 2.44
N ALA A 211 24.39 11.41 2.59
CA ALA A 211 24.38 10.50 3.73
C ALA A 211 25.56 9.51 3.66
N ASN A 212 26.68 9.87 4.29
CA ASN A 212 27.97 9.16 4.19
C ASN A 212 28.39 8.41 5.47
N ASN A 213 27.53 8.32 6.49
CA ASN A 213 27.76 7.47 7.66
C ASN A 213 27.13 6.09 7.39
N ILE A 214 27.80 5.30 6.56
CA ILE A 214 27.34 3.99 6.09
C ILE A 214 27.67 2.88 7.09
N VAL A 215 26.69 2.03 7.42
CA VAL A 215 26.90 0.87 8.29
C VAL A 215 27.70 -0.22 7.53
N PRO A 216 28.72 -0.87 8.15
CA PRO A 216 29.52 -1.91 7.50
C PRO A 216 28.66 -3.04 6.87
N PRO A 217 29.05 -3.59 5.69
CA PRO A 217 28.22 -4.57 4.99
C PRO A 217 27.87 -5.83 5.78
N ASP A 218 28.74 -6.30 6.67
CA ASP A 218 28.47 -7.43 7.57
C ASP A 218 27.39 -7.11 8.62
N GLN A 219 27.31 -5.84 9.03
CA GLN A 219 26.28 -5.30 9.96
C GLN A 219 25.03 -4.77 9.22
N ALA A 220 25.02 -4.81 7.89
CA ALA A 220 23.94 -4.36 7.02
C ALA A 220 23.54 -5.41 5.97
N PHE A 221 23.70 -6.71 6.28
CA PHE A 221 23.27 -7.85 5.45
C PHE A 221 23.79 -7.88 4.00
N GLY A 222 24.90 -7.18 3.72
CA GLY A 222 25.47 -6.98 2.39
C GLY A 222 24.88 -5.82 1.59
N ILE A 223 23.88 -5.10 2.11
CA ILE A 223 23.17 -4.03 1.41
C ILE A 223 24.12 -2.87 1.06
N THR A 224 24.96 -2.47 2.01
CA THR A 224 25.92 -1.36 1.85
C THR A 224 27.22 -1.79 1.13
N GLN A 225 27.25 -2.98 0.52
CA GLN A 225 28.44 -3.48 -0.17
C GLN A 225 28.75 -2.66 -1.42
N GLY A 226 29.81 -1.85 -1.33
CA GLY A 226 30.24 -0.93 -2.40
C GLY A 226 29.73 0.51 -2.24
N VAL A 227 28.86 0.77 -1.26
CA VAL A 227 28.24 2.08 -1.03
C VAL A 227 29.12 2.93 -0.10
N THR A 228 29.44 4.16 -0.52
CA THR A 228 30.25 5.13 0.23
C THR A 228 29.43 6.35 0.68
N GLY A 229 28.34 6.65 -0.02
CA GLY A 229 27.29 7.55 0.42
C GLY A 229 25.98 7.28 -0.33
N VAL A 230 24.90 7.92 0.10
CA VAL A 230 23.65 8.04 -0.66
C VAL A 230 23.26 9.53 -0.73
N ALA A 231 22.70 10.03 -1.83
CA ALA A 231 22.22 11.42 -1.88
C ALA A 231 20.95 11.64 -1.04
N MET A 232 20.57 12.91 -0.84
CA MET A 232 19.31 13.37 -0.26
C MET A 232 19.10 14.79 -0.77
N HIS A 233 17.92 15.09 -1.33
CA HIS A 233 17.53 16.38 -1.84
C HIS A 233 16.20 16.83 -1.22
N ALA A 234 16.32 17.20 0.06
CA ALA A 234 15.33 17.77 0.97
C ALA A 234 14.65 16.82 1.99
N GLY A 235 14.84 15.49 1.89
CA GLY A 235 14.09 14.47 2.64
C GLY A 235 14.14 14.46 4.18
N SER A 236 13.46 13.45 4.75
CA SER A 236 13.37 13.11 6.18
C SER A 236 14.36 12.01 6.63
N THR A 237 14.25 11.62 7.90
CA THR A 237 14.91 10.43 8.47
C THR A 237 13.89 9.48 9.11
N VAL A 238 14.28 8.21 9.22
CA VAL A 238 13.56 7.14 9.90
C VAL A 238 14.05 7.00 11.35
N ALA A 239 13.15 7.16 12.32
CA ALA A 239 13.40 6.82 13.71
C ALA A 239 13.28 5.30 13.92
N ILE A 240 14.27 4.70 14.58
CA ILE A 240 14.20 3.33 15.10
C ILE A 240 13.50 3.36 16.47
N LEU A 241 12.40 2.63 16.62
CA LEU A 241 11.63 2.55 17.87
C LEU A 241 11.90 1.22 18.60
N ASP A 242 11.95 0.11 17.86
CA ASP A 242 12.24 -1.23 18.39
C ASP A 242 13.48 -1.82 17.67
N PRO A 243 14.68 -1.76 18.28
CA PRO A 243 15.91 -2.32 17.72
C PRO A 243 15.93 -3.84 17.52
N LYS A 244 14.95 -4.60 18.04
CA LYS A 244 14.80 -6.04 17.73
C LYS A 244 14.12 -6.23 16.38
N LYS A 245 13.19 -5.34 16.02
CA LYS A 245 12.54 -5.35 14.71
C LYS A 245 13.39 -4.63 13.66
N ALA A 246 13.94 -3.47 13.99
CA ALA A 246 14.46 -2.52 13.02
C ALA A 246 15.90 -2.05 13.27
N LYS A 247 16.59 -1.67 12.20
CA LYS A 247 17.97 -1.18 12.21
C LYS A 247 18.19 -0.14 11.10
N GLY A 248 18.84 0.97 11.44
CA GLY A 248 19.37 1.93 10.48
C GLY A 248 20.64 1.42 9.82
N ILE A 249 20.76 1.60 8.50
CA ILE A 249 21.91 1.13 7.71
C ILE A 249 22.62 2.23 6.92
N VAL A 250 21.94 3.35 6.66
CA VAL A 250 22.51 4.57 6.08
C VAL A 250 22.15 5.73 7.00
N TYR A 251 23.15 6.51 7.41
CA TYR A 251 22.98 7.67 8.29
C TYR A 251 23.59 8.93 7.68
N LEU A 252 23.02 10.08 8.04
CA LEU A 252 23.54 11.40 7.68
C LEU A 252 24.82 11.74 8.46
N PRO A 253 25.68 12.63 7.96
CA PRO A 253 26.69 13.30 8.78
C PRO A 253 26.05 14.15 9.89
N LYS A 254 26.85 14.61 10.87
CA LYS A 254 26.42 15.66 11.80
C LYS A 254 26.21 16.97 11.02
N THR A 255 25.03 17.57 11.14
CA THR A 255 24.55 18.66 10.27
C THR A 255 23.58 19.60 10.99
N THR A 256 23.41 20.80 10.44
CA THR A 256 22.31 21.73 10.74
C THR A 256 21.65 22.27 9.46
N ALA A 257 21.97 21.69 8.30
CA ALA A 257 21.35 22.04 7.04
C ALA A 257 19.93 21.47 7.00
N LYS A 258 18.94 22.35 7.13
CA LYS A 258 17.52 22.05 6.86
C LYS A 258 17.14 22.49 5.44
N TRP A 259 16.04 21.94 4.93
CA TRP A 259 15.40 22.46 3.72
C TRP A 259 14.97 23.92 3.93
N ALA A 260 15.12 24.76 2.90
CA ALA A 260 14.80 26.18 3.01
C ALA A 260 13.32 26.43 3.36
N SER A 261 12.43 25.53 2.90
CA SER A 261 10.99 25.57 3.13
C SER A 261 10.51 24.65 4.27
N ALA A 262 11.44 24.09 5.07
CA ALA A 262 11.09 23.28 6.24
C ALA A 262 10.22 24.08 7.22
N VAL A 263 9.01 23.57 7.50
CA VAL A 263 7.95 24.29 8.23
C VAL A 263 8.19 24.45 9.73
N ASP A 264 9.17 23.73 10.29
CA ASP A 264 9.69 23.93 11.64
C ASP A 264 11.23 24.04 11.66
N GLN A 265 11.90 23.45 12.65
CA GLN A 265 13.36 23.46 12.78
C GLN A 265 14.07 22.58 11.71
N GLY A 266 13.39 21.60 11.11
CA GLY A 266 13.88 20.80 9.97
C GLY A 266 15.05 19.83 10.23
N VAL A 267 15.89 20.06 11.24
CA VAL A 267 16.88 19.10 11.78
C VAL A 267 16.67 19.04 13.29
N TYR A 268 16.44 17.86 13.87
CA TYR A 268 15.91 17.75 15.24
C TYR A 268 17.00 17.44 16.28
N ASN A 269 17.98 16.61 15.95
CA ASN A 269 19.05 16.14 16.85
C ASN A 269 20.47 16.43 16.29
N GLY A 270 20.55 17.30 15.28
CA GLY A 270 21.78 17.79 14.67
C GLY A 270 22.47 16.80 13.72
N GLY A 271 21.74 15.89 13.07
CA GLY A 271 22.29 14.87 12.17
C GLY A 271 22.97 13.71 12.89
N GLY A 272 23.69 12.87 12.15
CA GLY A 272 24.29 11.64 12.69
C GLY A 272 23.25 10.63 13.19
N VAL A 273 23.71 9.58 13.87
CA VAL A 273 22.84 8.50 14.41
C VAL A 273 21.72 9.03 15.33
N ALA A 274 21.95 10.14 16.03
CA ALA A 274 20.94 10.76 16.89
C ALA A 274 19.73 11.34 16.12
N GLU A 275 19.88 11.63 14.82
CA GLU A 275 18.78 12.08 13.96
C GLU A 275 17.85 10.93 13.52
N GLY A 276 18.20 9.69 13.86
CA GLY A 276 17.65 8.51 13.17
C GLY A 276 18.41 8.22 11.87
N ALA A 277 18.02 7.16 11.20
CA ALA A 277 18.65 6.73 9.95
C ALA A 277 18.10 7.54 8.77
N PHE A 278 18.91 7.74 7.73
CA PHE A 278 18.34 8.13 6.45
C PHE A 278 17.59 6.96 5.81
N SER A 279 18.21 5.77 5.84
CA SER A 279 17.55 4.53 5.43
C SER A 279 17.75 3.39 6.44
N ALA A 280 16.68 2.65 6.65
CA ALA A 280 16.53 1.60 7.66
C ALA A 280 15.86 0.35 7.07
N ILE A 281 15.97 -0.75 7.80
CA ILE A 281 15.37 -2.05 7.50
C ILE A 281 14.67 -2.61 8.74
N ALA A 282 13.67 -3.45 8.53
CA ALA A 282 12.97 -4.16 9.60
C ALA A 282 12.68 -5.63 9.25
N LYS A 283 12.62 -6.49 10.28
CA LYS A 283 12.20 -7.90 10.19
C LYS A 283 10.88 -8.08 10.93
N VAL A 284 9.88 -8.68 10.26
CA VAL A 284 8.54 -8.89 10.83
C VAL A 284 8.05 -10.28 10.40
N GLY A 285 8.17 -11.26 11.29
CA GLY A 285 7.80 -12.64 10.98
C GLY A 285 8.70 -13.24 9.89
N ALA A 286 8.11 -13.95 8.92
CA ALA A 286 8.88 -14.53 7.82
C ALA A 286 9.47 -13.46 6.87
N GLY A 287 8.77 -12.33 6.68
CA GLY A 287 9.18 -11.24 5.79
C GLY A 287 9.94 -10.11 6.47
N LYS A 288 10.04 -8.98 5.75
CA LYS A 288 10.82 -7.79 6.09
C LYS A 288 10.32 -6.53 5.39
N ALA A 289 10.88 -5.38 5.77
CA ALA A 289 10.71 -4.15 5.01
C ALA A 289 12.00 -3.31 5.00
N ALA A 290 12.03 -2.33 4.09
CA ALA A 290 13.02 -1.26 4.04
C ALA A 290 12.34 0.10 3.94
N PHE A 291 13.04 1.14 4.36
CA PHE A 291 12.52 2.51 4.52
C PHE A 291 13.60 3.49 4.09
N ILE A 292 13.29 4.44 3.21
CA ILE A 292 14.17 5.59 2.90
C ILE A 292 13.36 6.88 2.99
N GLY A 293 13.92 7.90 3.64
CA GLY A 293 13.25 9.18 3.90
C GLY A 293 13.38 10.22 2.78
N ASP A 294 13.84 9.83 1.59
CA ASP A 294 13.82 10.69 0.40
C ASP A 294 13.56 9.82 -0.85
N SER A 295 12.76 10.32 -1.79
CA SER A 295 12.56 9.71 -3.12
C SER A 295 13.63 10.11 -4.13
N SER A 296 14.32 11.24 -3.94
CA SER A 296 15.32 11.78 -4.88
C SER A 296 16.42 10.80 -5.31
N PRO A 297 16.97 9.91 -4.45
CA PRO A 297 18.00 8.93 -4.84
C PRO A 297 17.53 7.89 -5.87
N ILE A 298 16.22 7.81 -6.07
CA ILE A 298 15.55 6.76 -6.83
C ILE A 298 14.92 7.33 -8.12
N GLU A 299 14.69 8.65 -8.14
CA GLU A 299 14.14 9.36 -9.28
C GLU A 299 15.12 9.46 -10.47
N ASP A 300 14.53 9.48 -11.68
CA ASP A 300 15.15 9.90 -12.93
C ASP A 300 14.35 11.05 -13.59
N VAL A 301 14.97 11.71 -14.57
CA VAL A 301 14.40 12.89 -15.27
C VAL A 301 13.37 12.59 -16.39
N THR A 302 12.65 11.46 -16.33
CA THR A 302 11.65 11.06 -17.35
C THR A 302 10.17 11.06 -16.90
N PRO A 303 9.69 11.96 -16.01
CA PRO A 303 8.34 11.88 -15.46
C PRO A 303 7.29 12.03 -16.57
N LYS A 304 6.32 11.11 -16.55
CA LYS A 304 5.48 10.75 -17.70
C LYS A 304 4.21 11.59 -17.80
N TYR A 305 3.60 11.93 -16.67
CA TYR A 305 2.31 12.59 -16.60
C TYR A 305 2.43 14.10 -16.35
N LYS A 306 1.31 14.82 -16.47
CA LYS A 306 1.19 16.24 -16.09
C LYS A 306 0.64 16.39 -14.68
N LYS A 307 0.84 17.55 -14.06
CA LYS A 307 0.32 17.85 -12.71
C LYS A 307 -1.20 17.95 -12.75
N GLU A 308 -1.88 17.22 -11.87
CA GLU A 308 -3.34 17.08 -11.82
C GLU A 308 -4.03 18.45 -11.66
N GLU A 309 -3.45 19.33 -10.85
CA GLU A 309 -3.97 20.66 -10.55
C GLU A 309 -3.97 21.62 -11.76
N ASP A 310 -2.90 21.64 -12.58
CA ASP A 310 -2.67 22.73 -13.54
C ASP A 310 -2.15 22.32 -14.94
N GLY A 311 -1.95 21.03 -15.17
CA GLY A 311 -1.59 20.48 -16.48
C GLY A 311 -0.17 20.83 -16.96
N LYS A 312 0.69 21.38 -16.10
CA LYS A 312 2.11 21.58 -16.42
C LYS A 312 2.88 20.25 -16.47
N SER A 313 4.05 20.28 -17.12
CA SER A 313 5.00 19.18 -17.04
C SER A 313 5.58 19.05 -15.63
N LYS A 314 5.84 17.80 -15.24
CA LYS A 314 6.51 17.41 -14.00
C LYS A 314 8.02 17.58 -14.08
N THR A 315 8.66 17.54 -12.91
CA THR A 315 10.10 17.76 -12.73
C THR A 315 10.56 17.00 -11.49
N THR A 316 11.29 15.92 -11.73
CA THR A 316 11.97 15.03 -10.79
C THR A 316 13.47 15.36 -10.73
N HIS A 317 14.18 14.79 -9.76
CA HIS A 317 15.64 14.83 -9.65
C HIS A 317 16.29 13.64 -10.37
N ASP A 318 17.56 13.73 -10.79
CA ASP A 318 18.27 12.62 -11.50
C ASP A 318 19.12 11.77 -10.55
N GLY A 319 18.67 11.62 -9.29
CA GLY A 319 19.48 11.11 -8.19
C GLY A 319 19.88 9.64 -8.33
N TRP A 320 19.18 8.86 -9.18
CA TRP A 320 19.61 7.51 -9.55
C TRP A 320 21.09 7.42 -10.02
N LYS A 321 21.66 8.52 -10.51
CA LYS A 321 23.03 8.59 -11.05
C LYS A 321 24.01 9.32 -10.12
N GLU A 322 23.58 9.63 -8.90
CA GLU A 322 24.41 10.32 -7.89
C GLU A 322 25.02 9.32 -6.90
N VAL A 323 26.16 9.75 -6.33
CA VAL A 323 26.98 9.04 -5.33
C VAL A 323 27.14 7.53 -5.62
N ASP A 324 26.41 6.66 -4.92
CA ASP A 324 26.37 5.21 -5.10
C ASP A 324 24.90 4.70 -5.06
N ASP A 325 23.95 5.56 -5.45
CA ASP A 325 22.53 5.44 -5.13
C ASP A 325 21.88 4.24 -5.86
N ASP A 326 22.21 4.05 -7.15
CA ASP A 326 21.77 2.88 -7.94
C ASP A 326 22.16 1.55 -7.27
N THR A 327 23.38 1.49 -6.78
CA THR A 327 24.03 0.34 -6.18
C THR A 327 23.43 0.07 -4.80
N TYR A 328 23.18 1.10 -4.01
CA TYR A 328 22.48 0.99 -2.73
C TYR A 328 21.07 0.42 -2.92
N VAL A 329 20.28 1.00 -3.82
CA VAL A 329 18.86 0.63 -4.03
C VAL A 329 18.72 -0.77 -4.63
N VAL A 330 19.56 -1.13 -5.61
CA VAL A 330 19.57 -2.50 -6.18
C VAL A 330 20.01 -3.53 -5.14
N ASN A 331 21.02 -3.23 -4.31
CA ASN A 331 21.42 -4.12 -3.21
C ASN A 331 20.30 -4.29 -2.16
N LEU A 332 19.56 -3.22 -1.86
CA LEU A 332 18.45 -3.24 -0.93
C LEU A 332 17.31 -4.14 -1.42
N VAL A 333 16.91 -4.04 -2.70
CA VAL A 333 15.89 -4.92 -3.29
C VAL A 333 16.40 -6.36 -3.43
N ASN A 334 17.68 -6.58 -3.75
CA ASN A 334 18.29 -7.91 -3.71
C ASN A 334 18.22 -8.55 -2.32
N TRP A 335 18.41 -7.78 -1.25
CA TRP A 335 18.20 -8.26 0.12
C TRP A 335 16.72 -8.54 0.39
N LEU A 336 15.80 -7.61 0.09
CA LEU A 336 14.35 -7.81 0.30
C LEU A 336 13.84 -9.09 -0.40
N ALA A 337 14.28 -9.35 -1.62
CA ALA A 337 13.89 -10.53 -2.40
C ALA A 337 14.59 -11.85 -1.98
N LYS A 338 15.32 -11.88 -0.87
CA LYS A 338 15.99 -13.06 -0.32
C LYS A 338 15.34 -13.47 1.00
N LYS A 339 14.64 -14.61 1.01
CA LYS A 339 14.01 -15.16 2.23
C LYS A 339 15.09 -15.63 3.23
N GLU A 340 14.79 -15.55 4.52
CA GLU A 340 15.72 -15.91 5.61
C GLU A 340 15.01 -16.75 6.68
N SER A 341 15.78 -17.46 7.50
CA SER A 341 15.27 -18.33 8.58
C SER A 341 15.01 -17.62 9.91
N TYR A 342 15.46 -16.37 10.07
CA TYR A 342 15.26 -15.58 11.29
C TYR A 342 13.99 -14.70 11.18
N THR A 343 13.33 -14.45 12.30
CA THR A 343 12.07 -13.69 12.38
C THR A 343 12.17 -12.36 13.13
N SER A 344 13.33 -12.09 13.74
CA SER A 344 13.68 -10.88 14.50
C SER A 344 15.19 -10.63 14.37
N LEU A 345 15.65 -9.37 14.39
CA LEU A 345 17.07 -9.02 14.23
C LEU A 345 17.93 -9.52 15.40
N ASP A 346 17.36 -9.63 16.60
CA ASP A 346 18.06 -10.15 17.79
C ASP A 346 18.37 -11.67 17.74
N GLN A 347 17.92 -12.36 16.69
CA GLN A 347 18.29 -13.75 16.38
C GLN A 347 19.53 -13.85 15.48
N VAL A 348 20.01 -12.74 14.89
CA VAL A 348 21.11 -12.73 13.94
C VAL A 348 22.45 -12.71 14.67
N ALA A 349 23.13 -13.86 14.69
CA ALA A 349 24.39 -14.03 15.41
C ALA A 349 25.48 -13.05 14.92
N GLY A 350 25.97 -12.20 15.82
CA GLY A 350 27.01 -11.20 15.53
C GLY A 350 26.51 -9.85 14.99
N LEU A 351 25.18 -9.66 14.88
CA LEU A 351 24.60 -8.36 14.53
C LEU A 351 24.58 -7.41 15.74
N GLN A 352 25.12 -6.21 15.57
CA GLN A 352 24.95 -5.12 16.52
C GLN A 352 23.58 -4.47 16.30
N LEU A 353 22.67 -4.66 17.25
CA LEU A 353 21.40 -3.94 17.30
C LEU A 353 21.63 -2.44 17.57
N ASP A 354 20.73 -1.60 17.08
CA ASP A 354 20.76 -0.16 17.30
C ASP A 354 20.24 0.19 18.71
N GLN A 355 20.09 1.48 19.00
CA GLN A 355 19.37 2.00 20.16
C GLN A 355 18.12 2.76 19.68
N PRO A 356 17.05 2.86 20.48
CA PRO A 356 15.89 3.66 20.11
C PRO A 356 16.30 5.11 19.83
N THR A 357 15.80 5.66 18.73
CA THR A 357 16.08 7.05 18.32
C THR A 357 15.43 8.02 19.31
N GLN A 358 16.17 9.04 19.74
CA GLN A 358 15.63 10.04 20.66
C GLN A 358 14.60 10.93 19.97
N LEU A 359 13.33 10.64 20.18
CA LEU A 359 12.20 11.45 19.70
C LEU A 359 12.02 12.73 20.54
N LEU A 360 11.49 13.76 19.88
CA LEU A 360 10.94 14.96 20.50
C LEU A 360 9.45 14.77 20.82
N ALA A 361 8.93 15.51 21.80
CA ALA A 361 7.51 15.42 22.19
C ALA A 361 6.50 15.77 21.07
N ILE A 362 6.95 16.47 20.02
CA ILE A 362 6.16 16.77 18.81
C ILE A 362 6.01 15.55 17.87
N GLU A 363 6.78 14.48 18.09
CA GLU A 363 6.79 13.24 17.29
C GLU A 363 5.96 12.12 17.92
N THR A 364 5.43 12.33 19.13
CA THR A 364 4.46 11.42 19.79
C THR A 364 3.10 11.54 19.09
N PRO A 365 2.50 10.45 18.57
CA PRO A 365 1.33 10.54 17.69
C PRO A 365 0.15 11.32 18.27
N GLU A 366 -0.27 10.97 19.48
CA GLU A 366 -1.45 11.46 20.18
C GLU A 366 -1.34 12.93 20.60
N THR A 367 -0.12 13.40 20.86
CA THR A 367 0.19 14.78 21.31
C THR A 367 0.95 15.60 20.28
N SER A 368 1.11 15.06 19.06
CA SER A 368 1.74 15.76 17.94
C SER A 368 0.98 17.05 17.62
N THR A 369 1.67 18.05 17.07
CA THR A 369 1.08 19.34 16.74
C THR A 369 1.53 19.84 15.38
N GLU A 370 0.54 20.36 14.63
CA GLU A 370 0.65 21.02 13.32
C GLU A 370 1.45 22.34 13.51
N PRO A 371 2.64 22.52 12.91
CA PRO A 371 3.49 23.68 13.19
C PRO A 371 3.01 24.96 12.47
N GLN A 372 2.34 24.80 11.33
CA GLN A 372 1.64 25.85 10.58
C GLN A 372 0.37 25.22 9.98
N ALA A 373 -0.61 26.01 9.55
CA ALA A 373 -1.92 25.48 9.13
C ALA A 373 -1.89 24.84 7.72
N GLU A 374 -2.42 23.63 7.60
CA GLU A 374 -2.44 22.83 6.38
C GLU A 374 -3.76 23.02 5.56
N PRO A 375 -3.74 22.95 4.21
CA PRO A 375 -2.62 22.58 3.35
C PRO A 375 -1.69 23.78 3.07
N TRP A 376 -0.41 23.47 2.91
CA TRP A 376 0.70 24.43 2.80
C TRP A 376 0.55 25.45 1.66
N ALA A 377 -0.21 25.10 0.63
CA ALA A 377 -0.76 26.02 -0.36
C ALA A 377 -2.20 25.62 -0.71
N SER A 378 -3.07 26.60 -0.92
CA SER A 378 -4.47 26.32 -1.30
C SER A 378 -4.56 25.61 -2.67
N PRO A 379 -5.51 24.67 -2.84
CA PRO A 379 -5.89 24.14 -4.16
C PRO A 379 -6.38 25.23 -5.12
N SER A 380 -6.04 25.09 -6.40
CA SER A 380 -6.54 25.94 -7.48
C SER A 380 -8.05 25.79 -7.66
N ALA A 381 -8.71 26.88 -8.05
CA ALA A 381 -10.17 26.95 -8.12
C ALA A 381 -10.74 25.91 -9.09
N GLY A 382 -11.41 24.89 -8.54
CA GLY A 382 -12.04 23.79 -9.29
C GLY A 382 -11.32 22.44 -9.18
N PHE A 383 -10.06 22.41 -8.75
CA PHE A 383 -9.32 21.17 -8.50
C PHE A 383 -9.78 20.50 -7.20
N LYS A 384 -9.97 19.17 -7.25
CA LYS A 384 -10.29 18.30 -6.11
C LYS A 384 -9.41 17.06 -6.18
N TRP A 385 -8.50 16.90 -5.23
CA TRP A 385 -7.56 15.77 -5.18
C TRP A 385 -8.22 14.38 -5.10
N TRP A 386 -9.53 14.32 -4.81
CA TRP A 386 -10.32 13.10 -4.71
C TRP A 386 -11.29 12.86 -5.89
N ASP A 387 -11.34 13.75 -6.90
CA ASP A 387 -12.20 13.59 -8.08
C ASP A 387 -11.39 13.78 -9.38
N PRO A 388 -10.99 12.67 -10.04
CA PRO A 388 -10.23 12.69 -11.29
C PRO A 388 -10.90 13.42 -12.46
N LYS A 389 -12.20 13.75 -12.36
CA LYS A 389 -12.91 14.62 -13.33
C LYS A 389 -12.45 16.08 -13.27
N THR A 390 -11.82 16.47 -12.15
CA THR A 390 -11.24 17.82 -11.97
C THR A 390 -9.79 17.93 -12.42
N TYR A 391 -9.15 16.80 -12.76
CA TYR A 391 -7.74 16.77 -13.13
C TYR A 391 -7.51 17.33 -14.54
N SER A 392 -6.37 17.97 -14.72
CA SER A 392 -5.93 18.56 -15.98
C SER A 392 -5.62 17.52 -17.06
N THR A 393 -5.86 17.86 -18.33
CA THR A 393 -5.67 16.94 -19.45
C THR A 393 -4.20 16.49 -19.60
N GLY A 394 -3.99 15.18 -19.53
CA GLY A 394 -2.68 14.53 -19.58
C GLY A 394 -2.07 14.20 -18.20
N SER A 395 -2.82 14.42 -17.12
CA SER A 395 -2.56 13.82 -15.81
C SER A 395 -3.12 12.41 -15.73
N TYR A 396 -2.56 11.56 -14.86
CA TYR A 396 -3.00 10.18 -14.70
C TYR A 396 -4.44 10.12 -14.20
N GLY A 397 -5.28 9.30 -14.84
CA GLY A 397 -6.71 9.19 -14.55
C GLY A 397 -7.57 10.41 -14.93
N ALA A 398 -7.03 11.43 -15.61
CA ALA A 398 -7.77 12.66 -15.89
C ALA A 398 -9.02 12.45 -16.74
N GLY A 399 -10.18 12.84 -16.21
CA GLY A 399 -11.49 12.65 -16.86
C GLY A 399 -12.06 11.24 -16.74
N THR A 400 -11.39 10.31 -16.04
CA THR A 400 -11.98 9.01 -15.75
C THR A 400 -13.21 9.16 -14.83
N VAL A 401 -14.22 8.34 -15.08
CA VAL A 401 -15.29 8.12 -14.10
C VAL A 401 -14.75 7.10 -13.10
N VAL A 402 -14.72 7.46 -11.81
CA VAL A 402 -14.52 6.47 -10.74
C VAL A 402 -15.70 5.50 -10.78
N VAL A 403 -15.49 4.34 -11.40
CA VAL A 403 -16.44 3.24 -11.40
C VAL A 403 -16.30 2.49 -10.08
N ASP A 404 -17.42 2.37 -9.37
CA ASP A 404 -17.56 1.57 -8.15
C ASP A 404 -17.14 0.11 -8.43
N PRO A 405 -16.15 -0.46 -7.71
CA PRO A 405 -15.36 -1.57 -8.25
C PRO A 405 -16.05 -2.94 -8.26
N GLY A 406 -16.58 -3.32 -9.43
CA GLY A 406 -16.85 -4.71 -9.87
C GLY A 406 -15.93 -5.18 -11.04
N PRO A 407 -15.89 -6.48 -11.43
CA PRO A 407 -14.80 -7.05 -12.29
C PRO A 407 -15.11 -7.49 -13.79
N GLY A 408 -14.19 -7.29 -14.80
CA GLY A 408 -14.17 -7.94 -16.19
C GLY A 408 -13.36 -7.31 -17.45
N PRO A 409 -13.03 -8.00 -18.63
CA PRO A 409 -11.93 -7.65 -19.71
C PRO A 409 -12.00 -7.94 -21.36
N GLY A 410 -11.27 -7.28 -22.42
CA GLY A 410 -10.92 -7.72 -23.94
C GLY A 410 -10.65 -6.81 -25.34
N PRO A 411 -9.84 -7.14 -26.50
CA PRO A 411 -9.47 -6.32 -27.83
C PRO A 411 -9.06 -6.91 -29.37
N VAL A 412 -8.91 -6.19 -30.61
CA VAL A 412 -8.40 -6.62 -32.10
C VAL A 412 -8.02 -5.61 -33.40
N THR A 413 -7.69 -5.97 -34.75
CA THR A 413 -6.97 -5.19 -35.98
C THR A 413 -7.21 -5.38 -37.64
N PRO A 414 -6.58 -4.69 -38.75
CA PRO A 414 -6.95 -4.52 -40.31
C PRO A 414 -5.96 -4.39 -41.68
N PRO A 415 -6.36 -4.15 -43.06
CA PRO A 415 -5.66 -4.32 -44.50
C PRO A 415 -5.66 -3.28 -45.86
N PRO A 416 -5.22 -3.56 -47.21
CA PRO A 416 -4.71 -2.64 -48.44
C PRO A 416 -5.32 -2.26 -49.99
N ALA A 417 -4.67 -2.37 -51.27
CA ALA A 417 -4.58 -1.40 -52.56
C ALA A 417 -4.95 -1.64 -54.20
N SER A 418 -4.42 -0.94 -55.36
CA SER A 418 -4.98 -0.72 -56.86
C SER A 418 -4.16 -0.51 -58.33
N THR A 419 -4.62 0.15 -59.53
CA THR A 419 -4.26 -0.04 -61.11
C THR A 419 -4.18 1.13 -62.33
N SER A 420 -4.20 0.95 -63.76
CA SER A 420 -3.76 1.88 -65.02
C SER A 420 -4.32 1.85 -66.61
N TYR A 421 -3.96 2.72 -67.71
CA TYR A 421 -4.60 2.98 -69.18
C TYR A 421 -3.92 3.74 -70.53
N THR A 422 -4.45 3.81 -71.87
CA THR A 422 -3.98 4.59 -73.21
C THR A 422 -4.98 5.21 -74.36
N THR A 423 -4.56 5.73 -75.60
CA THR A 423 -5.41 6.28 -76.80
C THR A 423 -4.82 6.25 -78.28
N VAL A 424 -5.64 6.46 -79.36
CA VAL A 424 -5.28 6.58 -80.84
C VAL A 424 -6.14 7.62 -81.65
N HIS A 425 -5.53 8.43 -82.54
CA HIS A 425 -6.21 9.36 -83.48
C HIS A 425 -5.31 9.89 -84.64
N GLN A 426 -5.87 10.66 -85.61
CA GLN A 426 -5.09 11.37 -86.65
C GLN A 426 -4.19 12.48 -86.05
N SER A 427 -3.06 12.81 -86.69
CA SER A 427 -1.98 13.62 -86.08
C SER A 427 -2.32 15.09 -85.78
N VAL A 428 -3.18 15.70 -86.60
CA VAL A 428 -3.80 17.01 -86.36
C VAL A 428 -5.32 16.81 -86.40
N LEU A 429 -6.02 17.23 -85.35
CA LEU A 429 -7.45 17.00 -85.23
C LEU A 429 -8.27 18.10 -85.95
N PRO A 430 -9.28 17.74 -86.76
CA PRO A 430 -10.17 18.69 -87.43
C PRO A 430 -10.92 19.61 -86.46
N ASN A 431 -10.88 20.92 -86.74
CA ASN A 431 -11.64 21.93 -85.99
C ASN A 431 -12.92 22.43 -86.72
N ALA A 432 -13.19 21.89 -87.91
CA ALA A 432 -14.30 22.29 -88.78
C ALA A 432 -15.19 21.12 -89.26
N GLN A 433 -14.84 19.88 -88.89
CA GLN A 433 -15.56 18.65 -89.27
C GLN A 433 -15.75 17.73 -88.07
N ASN A 434 -16.65 16.74 -88.20
CA ASN A 434 -16.68 15.60 -87.29
C ASN A 434 -15.50 14.67 -87.62
N PHE A 435 -14.87 14.08 -86.61
CA PHE A 435 -13.83 13.06 -86.78
C PHE A 435 -13.99 11.96 -85.73
N GLN A 436 -13.19 10.89 -85.81
CA GLN A 436 -13.17 9.83 -84.80
C GLN A 436 -11.86 9.81 -84.03
N ILE A 437 -11.93 9.40 -82.76
CA ILE A 437 -10.79 8.94 -81.96
C ILE A 437 -11.10 7.54 -81.42
N ARG A 438 -10.07 6.71 -81.20
CA ARG A 438 -10.21 5.38 -80.58
C ARG A 438 -9.49 5.41 -79.22
N VAL A 439 -10.23 5.21 -78.13
CA VAL A 439 -9.65 5.02 -76.79
C VAL A 439 -9.24 3.55 -76.67
N VAL A 440 -8.11 3.27 -76.03
CA VAL A 440 -7.51 1.93 -75.93
C VAL A 440 -7.11 1.63 -74.47
N ALA A 441 -7.36 0.42 -74.00
CA ALA A 441 -6.94 -0.01 -72.68
C ALA A 441 -6.41 -1.46 -72.71
N ASP A 442 -5.33 -1.67 -71.95
CA ASP A 442 -4.52 -2.89 -71.94
C ASP A 442 -4.17 -3.21 -70.48
N ASN A 443 -3.99 -4.50 -70.15
CA ASN A 443 -3.94 -4.99 -68.76
C ASN A 443 -5.24 -4.75 -67.96
N LEU A 444 -6.37 -4.58 -68.65
CA LEU A 444 -7.67 -4.87 -68.06
C LEU A 444 -7.81 -6.38 -67.85
N THR A 445 -8.58 -6.79 -66.85
CA THR A 445 -8.95 -8.21 -66.68
C THR A 445 -9.60 -8.72 -67.97
N PRO A 446 -9.10 -9.79 -68.61
CA PRO A 446 -9.62 -10.26 -69.90
C PRO A 446 -11.11 -10.54 -69.86
N ASN A 447 -11.82 -10.22 -70.95
CA ASN A 447 -13.29 -10.28 -71.06
C ASN A 447 -14.08 -9.38 -70.08
N SER A 448 -13.43 -8.60 -69.21
CA SER A 448 -14.14 -7.69 -68.30
C SER A 448 -14.66 -6.44 -69.02
N THR A 449 -15.71 -5.83 -68.46
CA THR A 449 -16.20 -4.53 -68.89
C THR A 449 -16.03 -3.51 -67.77
N VAL A 450 -15.18 -2.52 -67.98
CA VAL A 450 -14.94 -1.42 -67.03
C VAL A 450 -15.74 -0.20 -67.49
N GLY A 451 -16.43 0.45 -66.54
CA GLY A 451 -17.28 1.62 -66.79
C GLY A 451 -16.77 2.91 -66.14
N GLY A 452 -17.44 4.02 -66.44
CA GLY A 452 -17.19 5.32 -65.82
C GLY A 452 -16.23 6.22 -66.59
N PHE A 453 -15.82 5.84 -67.82
CA PHE A 453 -14.86 6.61 -68.61
C PHE A 453 -15.48 7.86 -69.22
N ASN A 454 -14.73 8.97 -69.25
CA ASN A 454 -15.01 10.10 -70.13
C ASN A 454 -13.75 10.55 -70.89
N ALA A 455 -13.93 10.98 -72.13
CA ALA A 455 -12.92 11.71 -72.91
C ALA A 455 -13.23 13.22 -72.89
N GLY A 456 -12.22 14.08 -72.95
CA GLY A 456 -12.39 15.54 -72.99
C GLY A 456 -11.28 16.22 -73.77
N ILE A 457 -11.59 17.28 -74.52
CA ILE A 457 -10.58 18.10 -75.24
C ILE A 457 -10.65 19.55 -74.75
N TYR A 458 -9.50 20.10 -74.36
CA TYR A 458 -9.39 21.45 -73.81
C TYR A 458 -8.12 22.19 -74.25
N LEU A 459 -8.21 23.51 -74.36
CA LEU A 459 -7.07 24.40 -74.65
C LEU A 459 -6.20 24.60 -73.41
N ASN A 460 -4.96 25.04 -73.61
CA ASN A 460 -4.12 25.52 -72.50
C ASN A 460 -4.85 26.64 -71.73
N GLY A 461 -4.91 26.51 -70.39
CA GLY A 461 -5.82 27.28 -69.53
C GLY A 461 -7.12 26.53 -69.14
N GLY A 462 -7.34 25.30 -69.63
CA GLY A 462 -8.40 24.40 -69.14
C GLY A 462 -9.78 24.56 -69.82
N THR A 463 -9.92 25.53 -70.73
CA THR A 463 -11.19 25.77 -71.45
C THR A 463 -11.54 24.58 -72.34
N GLN A 464 -12.66 23.90 -72.03
CA GLN A 464 -13.16 22.79 -72.82
C GLN A 464 -13.61 23.28 -74.21
N VAL A 465 -13.18 22.56 -75.25
CA VAL A 465 -13.54 22.81 -76.65
C VAL A 465 -13.98 21.54 -77.38
N GLY A 466 -13.88 20.37 -76.75
CA GLY A 466 -14.46 19.13 -77.26
C GLY A 466 -15.98 19.08 -77.11
N LEU A 467 -16.63 18.48 -78.11
CA LEU A 467 -17.97 17.90 -78.04
C LEU A 467 -17.84 16.45 -78.51
N PHE A 468 -18.55 15.54 -77.84
CA PHE A 468 -18.54 14.11 -78.16
C PHE A 468 -19.97 13.67 -78.45
N GLN A 469 -20.15 12.84 -79.47
CA GLN A 469 -21.46 12.33 -79.83
C GLN A 469 -21.96 11.36 -78.74
N ASN A 470 -23.23 11.49 -78.36
CA ASN A 470 -23.89 10.54 -77.47
C ASN A 470 -24.16 9.21 -78.22
N ALA A 471 -24.39 8.13 -77.47
CA ALA A 471 -24.63 6.80 -78.03
C ALA A 471 -25.91 6.69 -78.89
N ASP A 472 -26.85 7.62 -78.73
CA ASP A 472 -28.07 7.77 -79.54
C ASP A 472 -27.84 8.60 -80.83
N GLY A 473 -26.61 9.05 -81.09
CA GLY A 473 -26.26 9.92 -82.20
C GLY A 473 -26.49 11.42 -81.96
N THR A 474 -27.04 11.83 -80.81
CA THR A 474 -27.23 13.24 -80.48
C THR A 474 -25.92 13.93 -80.11
N TRP A 475 -25.92 15.27 -80.12
CA TRP A 475 -24.78 16.10 -79.72
C TRP A 475 -25.15 16.94 -78.49
N PRO A 476 -24.32 16.94 -77.43
CA PRO A 476 -24.51 17.82 -76.29
C PRO A 476 -24.50 19.31 -76.69
N THR A 477 -25.21 20.14 -75.93
CA THR A 477 -25.31 21.59 -76.15
C THR A 477 -24.15 22.40 -75.56
N VAL A 478 -23.28 21.78 -74.78
CA VAL A 478 -22.17 22.42 -74.04
C VAL A 478 -20.87 21.67 -74.28
N TYR A 479 -19.79 22.41 -74.58
CA TYR A 479 -18.45 21.85 -74.74
C TYR A 479 -17.91 21.33 -73.39
N GLY A 480 -17.36 20.11 -73.39
CA GLY A 480 -17.01 19.42 -72.16
C GLY A 480 -16.46 18.01 -72.39
N TYR A 481 -16.48 17.23 -71.31
CA TYR A 481 -16.23 15.79 -71.38
C TYR A 481 -17.42 15.06 -72.01
N SER A 482 -17.15 13.91 -72.62
CA SER A 482 -18.16 12.98 -73.12
C SER A 482 -19.11 12.51 -72.02
N ALA A 483 -20.25 11.94 -72.43
CA ALA A 483 -21.01 11.05 -71.56
C ALA A 483 -20.12 9.91 -71.01
N SER A 484 -20.60 9.24 -69.96
CA SER A 484 -19.92 8.05 -69.41
C SER A 484 -20.01 6.89 -70.40
N PHE A 485 -18.87 6.26 -70.70
CA PHE A 485 -18.80 5.05 -71.51
C PHE A 485 -18.05 3.92 -70.80
N SER A 486 -18.12 2.73 -71.38
CA SER A 486 -17.41 1.54 -70.95
C SER A 486 -16.42 1.06 -72.02
N LEU A 487 -15.41 0.31 -71.56
CA LEU A 487 -14.47 -0.45 -72.35
C LEU A 487 -14.64 -1.93 -71.99
N THR A 488 -14.82 -2.78 -72.99
CA THR A 488 -14.87 -4.25 -72.84
C THR A 488 -13.61 -4.82 -73.45
N ALA A 489 -12.85 -5.58 -72.67
CA ALA A 489 -11.66 -6.26 -73.13
C ALA A 489 -12.01 -7.52 -73.93
N ASP A 490 -11.20 -7.84 -74.95
CA ASP A 490 -11.22 -9.14 -75.60
C ASP A 490 -10.53 -10.22 -74.73
N SER A 491 -10.33 -11.41 -75.29
CA SER A 491 -9.67 -12.53 -74.64
C SER A 491 -8.18 -12.29 -74.34
N LEU A 492 -7.57 -11.25 -74.90
CA LEU A 492 -6.18 -10.85 -74.68
C LEU A 492 -6.04 -9.67 -73.70
N GLY A 493 -7.16 -9.19 -73.13
CA GLY A 493 -7.16 -8.03 -72.23
C GLY A 493 -7.13 -6.69 -72.96
N HIS A 494 -7.31 -6.68 -74.29
CA HIS A 494 -7.27 -5.48 -75.12
C HIS A 494 -8.69 -4.94 -75.36
N ALA A 495 -8.93 -3.68 -75.01
CA ALA A 495 -10.23 -3.03 -75.17
C ALA A 495 -10.10 -1.77 -76.04
N THR A 496 -11.03 -1.57 -76.99
CA THR A 496 -11.10 -0.34 -77.77
C THR A 496 -12.50 0.28 -77.77
N LYS A 497 -12.56 1.62 -77.86
CA LYS A 497 -13.82 2.35 -78.04
C LYS A 497 -13.64 3.54 -78.98
N GLU A 498 -14.32 3.53 -80.11
CA GLU A 498 -14.39 4.69 -81.00
C GLU A 498 -15.42 5.71 -80.52
N LEU A 499 -15.05 6.99 -80.58
CA LEU A 499 -15.87 8.14 -80.21
C LEU A 499 -15.87 9.14 -81.37
N THR A 500 -17.06 9.56 -81.82
CA THR A 500 -17.19 10.67 -82.78
C THR A 500 -17.07 11.99 -82.05
N VAL A 501 -16.21 12.87 -82.55
CA VAL A 501 -15.82 14.14 -81.91
C VAL A 501 -16.11 15.32 -82.84
N LYS A 502 -16.53 16.43 -82.24
CA LYS A 502 -16.51 17.78 -82.81
C LYS A 502 -15.63 18.65 -81.92
N VAL A 503 -15.00 19.67 -82.49
CA VAL A 503 -14.28 20.70 -81.72
C VAL A 503 -14.95 22.05 -81.97
N LYS A 504 -14.92 22.94 -80.97
CA LYS A 504 -15.49 24.29 -81.05
C LYS A 504 -14.93 25.04 -82.26
N PRO A 505 -15.78 25.48 -83.22
CA PRO A 505 -15.32 26.16 -84.43
C PRO A 505 -14.41 27.35 -84.12
N GLY A 506 -13.32 27.47 -84.89
CA GLY A 506 -12.29 28.49 -84.69
C GLY A 506 -11.21 28.15 -83.66
N SER A 507 -11.28 26.99 -82.98
CA SER A 507 -10.19 26.53 -82.09
C SER A 507 -9.01 26.01 -82.90
N THR A 508 -7.82 26.59 -82.74
CA THR A 508 -6.59 26.21 -83.45
C THR A 508 -5.38 26.17 -82.52
N GLY A 509 -4.39 25.34 -82.85
CA GLY A 509 -3.13 25.26 -82.10
C GLY A 509 -3.14 24.19 -81.01
N ALA A 510 -2.28 24.36 -80.00
CA ALA A 510 -2.06 23.35 -78.97
C ALA A 510 -3.26 23.19 -78.02
N ALA A 511 -3.66 21.94 -77.82
CA ALA A 511 -4.72 21.51 -76.92
C ALA A 511 -4.31 20.21 -76.20
N ASN A 512 -5.18 19.70 -75.35
CA ASN A 512 -4.98 18.43 -74.65
C ASN A 512 -6.23 17.56 -74.80
N LEU A 513 -6.03 16.28 -75.10
CA LEU A 513 -7.00 15.21 -74.95
C LEU A 513 -6.80 14.56 -73.57
N ARG A 514 -7.87 14.29 -72.83
CA ARG A 514 -7.81 13.59 -71.55
C ARG A 514 -8.85 12.47 -71.45
N ILE A 515 -8.40 11.31 -70.98
CA ILE A 515 -9.23 10.23 -70.49
C ILE A 515 -9.24 10.27 -68.95
N ARG A 516 -10.44 10.17 -68.37
CA ARG A 516 -10.67 10.04 -66.92
C ARG A 516 -11.64 8.90 -66.63
N GLN A 517 -11.64 8.39 -65.41
CA GLN A 517 -12.68 7.50 -64.89
C GLN A 517 -13.31 8.13 -63.64
N SER A 518 -14.62 8.32 -63.66
CA SER A 518 -15.37 9.15 -62.70
C SER A 518 -14.78 10.57 -62.60
N SER A 519 -13.91 10.82 -61.61
CA SER A 519 -13.19 12.08 -61.40
C SER A 519 -11.66 11.95 -61.57
N THR A 520 -11.11 10.74 -61.61
CA THR A 520 -9.67 10.49 -61.62
C THR A 520 -9.11 10.61 -63.03
N ASN A 521 -8.10 11.48 -63.22
CA ASN A 521 -7.42 11.64 -64.50
C ASN A 521 -6.54 10.40 -64.75
N LEU A 522 -6.78 9.66 -65.84
CA LEU A 522 -6.05 8.42 -66.15
C LEU A 522 -4.94 8.66 -67.18
N LYS A 523 -5.23 9.44 -68.22
CA LYS A 523 -4.27 9.83 -69.26
C LYS A 523 -4.59 11.24 -69.72
N THR A 524 -3.58 12.10 -69.78
CA THR A 524 -3.62 13.36 -70.53
C THR A 524 -2.57 13.29 -71.64
N GLU A 525 -2.90 13.85 -72.80
CA GLU A 525 -2.14 13.75 -74.04
C GLU A 525 -2.19 15.10 -74.76
N ALA A 526 -1.04 15.62 -75.19
CA ALA A 526 -0.95 16.90 -75.89
C ALA A 526 -1.22 16.69 -77.40
N ILE A 527 -2.09 17.53 -77.97
CA ILE A 527 -2.58 17.41 -79.34
C ILE A 527 -2.58 18.77 -80.05
N THR A 528 -2.74 18.77 -81.38
CA THR A 528 -2.89 20.00 -82.17
C THR A 528 -4.24 20.03 -82.89
N LEU A 529 -4.94 21.16 -82.80
CA LEU A 529 -6.20 21.44 -83.49
C LEU A 529 -5.94 22.25 -84.76
N GLY A 530 -6.53 21.86 -85.89
CA GLY A 530 -6.31 22.54 -87.17
C GLY A 530 -7.45 22.37 -88.18
N ASN A 531 -7.45 23.19 -89.22
CA ASN A 531 -8.40 23.09 -90.32
C ASN A 531 -7.91 22.05 -91.35
N VAL A 532 -8.09 20.78 -90.99
CA VAL A 532 -7.78 19.61 -91.83
C VAL A 532 -9.03 18.76 -92.02
N ALA A 533 -9.03 17.91 -93.05
CA ALA A 533 -10.11 16.94 -93.26
C ALA A 533 -10.06 15.82 -92.21
N ALA A 534 -11.22 15.21 -91.95
CA ALA A 534 -11.29 13.99 -91.13
C ALA A 534 -10.79 12.77 -91.92
N GLU A 535 -9.90 11.98 -91.33
CA GLU A 535 -9.37 10.74 -91.89
C GLU A 535 -10.06 9.52 -91.26
N PRO A 536 -10.30 8.43 -92.02
CA PRO A 536 -10.81 7.19 -91.47
C PRO A 536 -9.75 6.48 -90.63
N LEU A 537 -10.15 5.90 -89.49
CA LEU A 537 -9.24 5.13 -88.64
C LEU A 537 -8.78 3.82 -89.33
N PRO A 538 -7.55 3.34 -89.08
CA PRO A 538 -7.07 2.07 -89.63
C PRO A 538 -7.92 0.84 -89.28
N LYS A 539 -7.91 -0.13 -90.20
CA LYS A 539 -8.48 -1.48 -90.02
C LYS A 539 -7.64 -2.33 -89.06
N ASP A 540 -8.27 -3.37 -88.52
CA ASP A 540 -7.74 -4.20 -87.44
C ASP A 540 -7.00 -5.48 -87.91
N LYS A 541 -7.61 -6.35 -88.75
CA LYS A 541 -7.14 -7.75 -89.01
C LYS A 541 -7.37 -8.26 -90.48
N PRO A 542 -6.65 -9.32 -90.97
CA PRO A 542 -6.64 -9.83 -92.37
C PRO A 542 -7.54 -11.10 -92.66
N PRO A 543 -7.62 -11.65 -93.91
CA PRO A 543 -8.57 -12.71 -94.32
C PRO A 543 -8.01 -14.18 -94.41
N VAL A 544 -8.89 -15.17 -94.65
CA VAL A 544 -8.73 -16.60 -94.29
C VAL A 544 -9.14 -17.62 -95.41
N PRO A 545 -8.51 -18.82 -95.56
CA PRO A 545 -8.90 -19.91 -96.48
C PRO A 545 -10.04 -20.87 -96.00
N ALA A 546 -10.16 -22.05 -96.64
CA ALA A 546 -11.16 -23.09 -96.36
C ALA A 546 -10.53 -24.43 -95.87
N THR A 547 -11.26 -25.15 -95.01
CA THR A 547 -10.78 -26.30 -94.23
C THR A 547 -10.49 -27.57 -95.05
N ILE A 548 -9.40 -28.25 -94.71
CA ILE A 548 -8.99 -29.58 -95.20
C ILE A 548 -8.62 -30.51 -94.03
N SER A 549 -8.44 -31.82 -94.28
CA SER A 549 -7.97 -32.76 -93.25
C SER A 549 -6.50 -32.53 -92.88
N VAL A 550 -6.09 -33.02 -91.71
CA VAL A 550 -4.69 -32.95 -91.27
C VAL A 550 -3.78 -33.76 -92.21
N SER A 551 -4.22 -34.92 -92.71
CA SER A 551 -3.47 -35.68 -93.72
C SER A 551 -3.31 -34.93 -95.05
N ASP A 552 -4.36 -34.24 -95.53
CA ASP A 552 -4.30 -33.40 -96.73
C ASP A 552 -3.41 -32.17 -96.55
N ALA A 553 -3.34 -31.62 -95.34
CA ALA A 553 -2.46 -30.52 -94.97
C ALA A 553 -1.00 -30.97 -94.93
N ARG A 554 -0.72 -32.16 -94.35
CA ARG A 554 0.60 -32.80 -94.36
C ARG A 554 1.10 -33.13 -95.77
N ALA A 555 0.19 -33.33 -96.73
CA ALA A 555 0.50 -33.54 -98.14
C ALA A 555 0.72 -32.24 -98.95
N LYS A 556 0.64 -31.04 -98.35
CA LYS A 556 0.98 -29.78 -99.03
C LYS A 556 2.49 -29.52 -99.00
N ALA A 557 2.96 -28.72 -99.96
CA ALA A 557 4.30 -28.15 -99.88
C ALA A 557 4.42 -27.19 -98.68
N ALA A 558 5.64 -27.01 -98.16
CA ALA A 558 5.93 -25.99 -97.16
C ALA A 558 5.67 -24.56 -97.70
N ASN A 559 5.41 -23.63 -96.79
CA ASN A 559 4.94 -22.27 -97.01
C ASN A 559 3.54 -22.17 -97.65
N THR A 560 2.67 -23.16 -97.43
CA THR A 560 1.26 -23.12 -97.87
C THR A 560 0.36 -22.69 -96.73
N LEU A 561 -0.39 -21.59 -96.89
CA LEU A 561 -1.46 -21.23 -95.96
C LEU A 561 -2.61 -22.24 -96.09
N VAL A 562 -2.89 -22.98 -95.02
CA VAL A 562 -3.94 -24.00 -94.94
C VAL A 562 -4.89 -23.70 -93.78
N THR A 563 -6.11 -24.22 -93.86
CA THR A 563 -7.04 -24.27 -92.73
C THR A 563 -7.28 -25.73 -92.36
N VAL A 564 -7.12 -26.07 -91.09
CA VAL A 564 -7.43 -27.42 -90.56
C VAL A 564 -8.30 -27.30 -89.32
N GLU A 565 -9.03 -28.36 -88.99
CA GLU A 565 -9.76 -28.48 -87.73
C GLU A 565 -9.45 -29.84 -87.09
N GLY A 566 -9.15 -29.85 -85.79
CA GLY A 566 -8.85 -31.07 -85.04
C GLY A 566 -9.01 -30.87 -83.54
N VAL A 567 -8.60 -31.87 -82.76
CA VAL A 567 -8.61 -31.85 -81.30
C VAL A 567 -7.20 -31.59 -80.77
N VAL A 568 -7.07 -30.69 -79.80
CA VAL A 568 -5.80 -30.39 -79.11
C VAL A 568 -5.42 -31.58 -78.22
N THR A 569 -4.32 -32.26 -78.53
CA THR A 569 -3.90 -33.50 -77.84
C THR A 569 -2.88 -33.28 -76.72
N THR A 570 -2.24 -32.10 -76.67
CA THR A 570 -1.19 -31.74 -75.70
C THR A 570 -1.41 -30.35 -75.13
N ALA A 571 -1.01 -30.11 -73.87
CA ALA A 571 -1.15 -28.80 -73.23
C ALA A 571 -0.44 -27.69 -74.05
N PRO A 572 -1.13 -26.58 -74.38
CA PRO A 572 -0.54 -25.45 -75.08
C PRO A 572 0.69 -24.87 -74.36
N GLY A 573 1.77 -24.68 -75.12
CA GLY A 573 3.03 -24.10 -74.66
C GLY A 573 4.04 -25.09 -74.10
N THR A 574 3.65 -26.33 -73.77
CA THR A 574 4.55 -27.37 -73.26
C THR A 574 5.78 -27.57 -74.15
N PHE A 575 5.64 -27.53 -75.48
CA PHE A 575 6.77 -27.75 -76.39
C PHE A 575 7.40 -26.46 -76.96
N GLY A 576 6.72 -25.31 -76.87
CA GLY A 576 7.23 -23.99 -77.25
C GLY A 576 6.11 -22.98 -77.52
N GLY A 577 6.31 -21.70 -77.19
CA GLY A 577 5.28 -20.66 -77.33
C GLY A 577 4.03 -20.93 -76.48
N GLN A 578 2.85 -20.86 -77.10
CA GLN A 578 1.60 -21.54 -76.69
C GLN A 578 1.27 -22.70 -77.66
N GLY A 579 2.28 -23.27 -78.34
CA GLY A 579 2.09 -24.31 -79.34
C GLY A 579 1.70 -25.67 -78.78
N PHE A 580 0.95 -26.45 -79.56
CA PHE A 580 0.35 -27.73 -79.18
C PHE A 580 0.27 -28.68 -80.39
N TYR A 581 0.06 -29.98 -80.17
CA TYR A 581 -0.33 -30.88 -81.25
C TYR A 581 -1.85 -30.88 -81.45
N LEU A 582 -2.26 -30.94 -82.71
CA LEU A 582 -3.64 -30.97 -83.19
C LEU A 582 -3.84 -32.25 -84.02
N GLN A 583 -4.88 -33.02 -83.73
CA GLN A 583 -5.13 -34.32 -84.37
C GLN A 583 -6.58 -34.44 -84.85
N ASP A 584 -6.76 -35.01 -86.05
CA ASP A 584 -8.06 -35.46 -86.56
C ASP A 584 -8.07 -36.99 -86.77
N ALA A 585 -9.11 -37.52 -87.41
CA ALA A 585 -9.23 -38.96 -87.70
C ALA A 585 -8.25 -39.48 -88.78
N THR A 586 -7.48 -38.60 -89.43
CA THR A 586 -6.58 -38.89 -90.56
C THR A 586 -5.10 -38.69 -90.24
N GLY A 587 -4.77 -37.82 -89.28
CA GLY A 587 -3.39 -37.51 -88.93
C GLY A 587 -3.27 -36.51 -87.78
N GLY A 588 -2.03 -36.26 -87.36
CA GLY A 588 -1.69 -35.22 -86.39
C GLY A 588 -0.60 -34.29 -86.91
N VAL A 589 -0.57 -33.06 -86.39
CA VAL A 589 0.37 -32.00 -86.79
C VAL A 589 0.70 -31.12 -85.59
N TYR A 590 1.92 -30.58 -85.53
CA TYR A 590 2.26 -29.57 -84.52
C TYR A 590 1.73 -28.19 -84.94
N VAL A 591 1.30 -27.38 -83.99
CA VAL A 591 0.82 -26.01 -84.18
C VAL A 591 1.69 -25.08 -83.34
N PHE A 592 2.41 -24.16 -84.01
CA PHE A 592 3.25 -23.16 -83.36
C PHE A 592 2.53 -21.80 -83.34
N GLN A 593 2.11 -21.39 -82.14
CA GLN A 593 1.27 -20.21 -81.93
C GLN A 593 1.50 -19.64 -80.50
N ASN A 594 0.98 -18.45 -80.18
CA ASN A 594 1.26 -17.75 -78.89
C ASN A 594 0.00 -17.24 -78.13
N THR A 595 -1.20 -17.59 -78.58
CA THR A 595 -2.48 -17.23 -77.94
C THR A 595 -2.82 -18.23 -76.83
N ALA A 596 -3.08 -17.73 -75.62
CA ALA A 596 -3.56 -18.54 -74.49
C ALA A 596 -5.08 -18.77 -74.54
N GLY A 597 -5.59 -19.68 -73.71
CA GLY A 597 -7.03 -19.98 -73.60
C GLY A 597 -7.50 -21.25 -74.34
N PHE A 598 -6.58 -21.96 -74.99
CA PHE A 598 -6.80 -23.33 -75.46
C PHE A 598 -6.40 -24.34 -74.37
N GLN A 599 -7.01 -25.52 -74.38
CA GLN A 599 -6.69 -26.65 -73.49
C GLN A 599 -6.76 -27.98 -74.24
N VAL A 600 -6.26 -29.05 -73.63
CA VAL A 600 -6.42 -30.42 -74.13
C VAL A 600 -7.90 -30.78 -74.23
N GLY A 601 -8.31 -31.41 -75.33
CA GLY A 601 -9.72 -31.71 -75.65
C GLY A 601 -10.46 -30.58 -76.37
N ASP A 602 -9.83 -29.42 -76.59
CA ASP A 602 -10.44 -28.38 -77.40
C ASP A 602 -10.47 -28.77 -78.88
N LYS A 603 -11.63 -28.56 -79.51
CA LYS A 603 -11.72 -28.59 -80.96
C LYS A 603 -11.36 -27.21 -81.49
N VAL A 604 -10.31 -27.14 -82.29
CA VAL A 604 -9.74 -25.89 -82.79
C VAL A 604 -9.70 -25.92 -84.31
N ALA A 605 -10.33 -24.92 -84.93
CA ALA A 605 -10.08 -24.57 -86.31
C ALA A 605 -8.98 -23.51 -86.36
N ILE A 606 -7.93 -23.78 -87.14
CA ILE A 606 -6.78 -22.89 -87.29
C ILE A 606 -6.47 -22.67 -88.76
N SER A 607 -6.15 -21.43 -89.11
CA SER A 607 -5.64 -21.06 -90.43
C SER A 607 -4.22 -20.53 -90.29
N ALA A 608 -3.25 -21.30 -90.79
CA ALA A 608 -1.83 -21.15 -90.51
C ALA A 608 -1.00 -21.73 -91.66
N THR A 609 0.29 -21.40 -91.70
CA THR A 609 1.21 -21.74 -92.79
C THR A 609 1.95 -23.05 -92.50
N THR A 610 1.96 -23.99 -93.44
CA THR A 610 2.75 -25.23 -93.32
C THR A 610 4.25 -24.93 -93.30
N THR A 611 4.98 -25.41 -92.30
CA THR A 611 6.41 -25.16 -92.10
C THR A 611 7.11 -26.46 -91.70
N LEU A 612 8.39 -26.61 -92.06
CA LEU A 612 9.24 -27.71 -91.62
C LEU A 612 10.34 -27.17 -90.70
N TYR A 613 10.30 -27.50 -89.41
CA TYR A 613 11.20 -26.98 -88.38
C TYR A 613 11.84 -28.13 -87.59
N ASN A 614 13.18 -28.16 -87.51
CA ASN A 614 13.94 -29.29 -86.94
C ASN A 614 13.47 -30.68 -87.45
N THR A 615 13.13 -30.81 -88.73
CA THR A 615 12.49 -31.98 -89.39
C THR A 615 11.05 -32.30 -88.96
N GLU A 616 10.49 -31.65 -87.95
CA GLU A 616 9.06 -31.74 -87.62
C GLU A 616 8.24 -30.90 -88.60
N LEU A 617 7.03 -31.38 -88.94
CA LEU A 617 6.09 -30.70 -89.83
C LEU A 617 5.01 -30.02 -88.97
N GLU A 618 4.92 -28.70 -89.10
CA GLU A 618 4.13 -27.84 -88.22
C GLU A 618 3.28 -26.82 -89.00
N LEU A 619 2.34 -26.19 -88.30
CA LEU A 619 1.56 -25.05 -88.75
C LEU A 619 1.95 -23.82 -87.92
N ALA A 620 2.52 -22.81 -88.56
CA ALA A 620 3.03 -21.58 -87.95
C ALA A 620 2.30 -20.33 -88.46
N ASP A 621 2.51 -19.18 -87.80
CA ASP A 621 1.98 -17.86 -88.19
C ASP A 621 0.45 -17.86 -88.45
N PRO A 622 -0.38 -18.12 -87.40
CA PRO A 622 -1.83 -18.18 -87.55
C PRO A 622 -2.44 -16.82 -87.91
N VAL A 623 -3.25 -16.81 -88.98
CA VAL A 623 -4.09 -15.65 -89.36
C VAL A 623 -5.46 -15.69 -88.67
N SER A 624 -5.93 -16.88 -88.30
CA SER A 624 -7.04 -17.09 -87.36
C SER A 624 -6.83 -18.39 -86.58
N ILE A 625 -7.29 -18.40 -85.33
CA ILE A 625 -7.26 -19.57 -84.45
C ILE A 625 -8.47 -19.50 -83.52
N GLU A 626 -9.42 -20.42 -83.68
CA GLU A 626 -10.73 -20.36 -83.04
C GLU A 626 -11.10 -21.71 -82.42
N LYS A 627 -11.57 -21.68 -81.17
CA LYS A 627 -12.12 -22.84 -80.47
C LYS A 627 -13.54 -23.10 -80.98
N THR A 628 -13.67 -24.03 -81.93
CA THR A 628 -14.95 -24.41 -82.53
C THR A 628 -15.77 -25.36 -81.65
N GLY A 629 -15.17 -25.90 -80.59
CA GLY A 629 -15.87 -26.65 -79.55
C GLY A 629 -14.93 -27.41 -78.63
N THR A 630 -15.40 -28.54 -78.12
CA THR A 630 -14.63 -29.54 -77.37
C THR A 630 -14.97 -30.92 -77.90
N ALA A 631 -14.04 -31.86 -77.83
CA ALA A 631 -14.23 -33.26 -78.16
C ALA A 631 -13.33 -34.12 -77.27
N ASP A 632 -13.66 -35.41 -77.14
CA ASP A 632 -12.79 -36.35 -76.45
C ASP A 632 -11.41 -36.39 -77.13
N VAL A 633 -10.36 -36.43 -76.32
CA VAL A 633 -8.99 -36.54 -76.82
C VAL A 633 -8.86 -37.88 -77.55
N PRO A 634 -8.40 -37.91 -78.83
CA PRO A 634 -8.20 -39.15 -79.56
C PRO A 634 -7.44 -40.19 -78.73
N THR A 635 -7.97 -41.41 -78.64
CA THR A 635 -7.34 -42.49 -77.88
C THR A 635 -5.97 -42.85 -78.48
N PRO A 636 -4.95 -43.13 -77.65
CA PRO A 636 -3.63 -43.53 -78.14
C PRO A 636 -3.71 -44.74 -79.07
N VAL A 637 -3.22 -44.60 -80.31
CA VAL A 637 -3.15 -45.74 -81.25
C VAL A 637 -2.00 -46.65 -80.81
N VAL A 638 -2.26 -47.92 -80.53
CA VAL A 638 -1.20 -48.88 -80.18
C VAL A 638 -0.32 -49.14 -81.40
N VAL A 639 0.99 -48.93 -81.26
CA VAL A 639 1.97 -49.09 -82.34
C VAL A 639 3.16 -49.95 -81.90
N SER A 640 3.87 -50.54 -82.86
CA SER A 640 5.15 -51.23 -82.61
C SER A 640 6.38 -50.33 -82.78
N ALA A 641 6.26 -49.21 -83.49
CA ALA A 641 7.32 -48.24 -83.75
C ALA A 641 6.77 -46.87 -84.21
N LEU A 642 7.60 -45.84 -84.12
CA LEU A 642 7.32 -44.48 -84.59
C LEU A 642 7.84 -44.26 -86.02
N ASN A 643 7.12 -43.51 -86.85
CA ASN A 643 7.48 -43.24 -88.26
C ASN A 643 6.63 -42.11 -88.88
N ASP A 644 6.92 -41.75 -90.14
CA ASP A 644 6.28 -40.67 -90.90
C ASP A 644 4.74 -40.74 -90.98
N GLN A 645 4.17 -41.95 -90.88
CA GLN A 645 2.73 -42.19 -90.98
C GLN A 645 2.00 -41.86 -89.67
N ASN A 646 2.67 -41.97 -88.51
CA ASN A 646 2.08 -41.71 -87.19
C ASN A 646 2.61 -40.44 -86.49
N GLN A 647 3.62 -39.76 -87.06
CA GLN A 647 4.10 -38.46 -86.58
C GLN A 647 2.94 -37.47 -86.37
N GLY A 648 2.97 -36.78 -85.23
CA GLY A 648 1.97 -35.83 -84.76
C GLY A 648 0.75 -36.47 -84.09
N GLN A 649 0.54 -37.78 -84.21
CA GLN A 649 -0.56 -38.50 -83.55
C GLN A 649 -0.18 -38.98 -82.16
N LEU A 650 -1.19 -39.12 -81.30
CA LEU A 650 -1.09 -39.81 -80.03
C LEU A 650 -1.05 -41.34 -80.23
N VAL A 651 -0.02 -41.99 -79.68
CA VAL A 651 0.24 -43.43 -79.81
C VAL A 651 0.61 -44.07 -78.46
N SER A 652 0.52 -45.40 -78.36
CA SER A 652 0.89 -46.17 -77.17
C SER A 652 1.87 -47.32 -77.47
N LEU A 653 2.83 -47.51 -76.57
CA LEU A 653 3.75 -48.63 -76.51
C LEU A 653 3.47 -49.44 -75.24
N ASN A 654 2.97 -50.67 -75.41
CA ASN A 654 2.52 -51.50 -74.30
C ASN A 654 3.66 -52.43 -73.82
N GLY A 655 3.73 -52.64 -72.50
CA GLY A 655 4.65 -53.62 -71.89
C GLY A 655 6.14 -53.35 -72.15
N VAL A 656 6.54 -52.09 -72.11
CA VAL A 656 7.93 -51.65 -72.30
C VAL A 656 8.68 -51.56 -70.98
N THR A 657 9.95 -51.96 -70.97
CA THR A 657 10.88 -51.75 -69.86
C THR A 657 11.59 -50.41 -70.03
N ILE A 658 11.61 -49.58 -68.98
CA ILE A 658 12.36 -48.32 -68.94
C ILE A 658 13.85 -48.62 -68.76
N LYS A 659 14.72 -48.05 -69.62
CA LYS A 659 16.19 -48.14 -69.54
C LYS A 659 16.88 -46.81 -69.88
N ASN A 660 18.15 -46.67 -69.49
CA ASN A 660 19.03 -45.58 -69.92
C ASN A 660 18.47 -44.17 -69.62
N ILE A 661 17.95 -43.94 -68.41
CA ILE A 661 17.39 -42.62 -68.02
C ILE A 661 18.53 -41.59 -67.91
N VAL A 662 18.46 -40.51 -68.70
CA VAL A 662 19.48 -39.44 -68.75
C VAL A 662 18.84 -38.05 -68.71
N GLU A 663 19.51 -37.10 -68.06
CA GLU A 663 19.10 -35.68 -68.04
C GLU A 663 19.17 -35.08 -69.45
N ALA A 664 18.21 -34.20 -69.78
CA ALA A 664 18.15 -33.51 -71.06
C ALA A 664 17.78 -32.02 -70.92
N ALA A 665 18.21 -31.19 -71.88
CA ALA A 665 17.87 -29.76 -71.88
C ALA A 665 16.48 -29.51 -72.51
N PRO A 666 15.63 -28.60 -71.99
CA PRO A 666 15.86 -27.73 -70.83
C PRO A 666 15.75 -28.45 -69.49
N THR A 667 16.44 -27.91 -68.47
CA THR A 667 16.59 -28.46 -67.12
C THR A 667 15.30 -29.04 -66.55
N GLY A 668 15.40 -30.25 -66.00
CA GLY A 668 14.26 -31.02 -65.50
C GLY A 668 13.65 -31.99 -66.53
N SER A 669 13.88 -31.77 -67.84
CA SER A 669 13.58 -32.77 -68.88
C SER A 669 14.53 -33.96 -68.82
N PHE A 670 14.10 -35.10 -69.34
CA PHE A 670 14.91 -36.31 -69.43
C PHE A 670 14.53 -37.16 -70.64
N GLU A 671 15.45 -38.05 -71.00
CA GLU A 671 15.32 -39.00 -72.11
C GLU A 671 15.58 -40.41 -71.59
N PHE A 672 14.92 -41.41 -72.17
CA PHE A 672 15.15 -42.82 -71.85
C PHE A 672 14.76 -43.74 -73.01
N ASP A 673 15.21 -44.98 -72.97
CA ASP A 673 14.84 -46.04 -73.91
C ASP A 673 13.64 -46.84 -73.39
N ALA A 674 12.53 -46.84 -74.14
CA ALA A 674 11.43 -47.78 -73.94
C ALA A 674 11.70 -49.05 -74.75
N VAL A 675 12.07 -50.14 -74.05
CA VAL A 675 12.54 -51.38 -74.69
C VAL A 675 11.52 -52.51 -74.53
N ASN A 676 11.16 -53.16 -75.64
CA ASN A 676 10.45 -54.44 -75.64
C ASN A 676 10.93 -55.34 -76.80
N ALA A 677 10.19 -56.41 -77.10
CA ALA A 677 10.55 -57.36 -78.17
C ALA A 677 10.46 -56.77 -79.60
N ALA A 678 9.81 -55.62 -79.81
CA ALA A 678 9.73 -54.95 -81.11
C ALA A 678 10.94 -54.02 -81.39
N GLY A 679 11.64 -53.56 -80.36
CA GLY A 679 12.82 -52.70 -80.48
C GLY A 679 13.06 -51.81 -79.26
N SER A 680 13.90 -50.79 -79.45
CA SER A 680 13.98 -49.62 -78.54
C SER A 680 13.30 -48.43 -79.21
N THR A 681 12.42 -47.75 -78.47
CA THR A 681 11.93 -46.41 -78.86
C THR A 681 12.49 -45.39 -77.90
N HIS A 682 13.10 -44.34 -78.44
CA HIS A 682 13.56 -43.20 -77.66
C HIS A 682 12.34 -42.41 -77.13
N VAL A 683 12.26 -42.24 -75.82
CA VAL A 683 11.20 -41.47 -75.16
C VAL A 683 11.80 -40.18 -74.61
N ARG A 684 11.18 -39.06 -75.00
CA ARG A 684 11.58 -37.71 -74.61
C ARG A 684 10.53 -37.12 -73.69
N VAL A 685 10.81 -37.08 -72.39
CA VAL A 685 9.96 -36.42 -71.39
C VAL A 685 10.44 -35.00 -71.20
N ASP A 686 9.68 -34.03 -71.71
CA ASP A 686 9.99 -32.62 -71.52
C ASP A 686 9.48 -32.14 -70.15
N GLY A 687 10.33 -31.53 -69.33
CA GLY A 687 9.97 -31.06 -67.99
C GLY A 687 8.82 -30.04 -67.99
N ARG A 688 8.57 -29.38 -69.12
CA ARG A 688 7.43 -28.46 -69.35
C ARG A 688 6.06 -29.17 -69.46
N THR A 689 6.03 -30.50 -69.38
CA THR A 689 4.81 -31.31 -69.14
C THR A 689 4.38 -31.28 -67.66
N GLY A 690 5.22 -30.76 -66.76
CA GLY A 690 5.09 -30.91 -65.32
C GLY A 690 5.76 -32.19 -64.77
N LEU A 691 6.13 -33.14 -65.65
CA LEU A 691 6.86 -34.36 -65.27
C LEU A 691 8.37 -34.12 -65.37
N THR A 692 9.00 -33.68 -64.29
CA THR A 692 10.47 -33.60 -64.20
C THR A 692 11.08 -34.95 -63.82
N GLN A 693 12.37 -35.17 -64.12
CA GLN A 693 13.06 -36.42 -63.75
C GLN A 693 13.03 -36.69 -62.24
N SER A 694 13.10 -35.63 -61.43
CA SER A 694 12.98 -35.69 -59.96
C SER A 694 11.58 -36.03 -59.44
N ALA A 695 10.55 -35.89 -60.29
CA ALA A 695 9.15 -36.19 -60.00
C ALA A 695 8.64 -37.42 -60.78
N PHE A 696 9.51 -38.10 -61.53
CA PHE A 696 9.20 -39.33 -62.24
C PHE A 696 9.23 -40.50 -61.23
N PRO A 697 8.09 -41.13 -60.90
CA PRO A 697 8.05 -42.17 -59.87
C PRO A 697 8.64 -43.49 -60.37
N TYR A 698 8.73 -43.66 -61.69
CA TYR A 698 9.23 -44.87 -62.32
C TYR A 698 10.76 -44.92 -62.36
N LYS A 699 11.29 -46.12 -62.16
CA LYS A 699 12.72 -46.41 -62.10
C LYS A 699 13.12 -47.34 -63.25
N GLU A 700 14.39 -47.29 -63.62
CA GLU A 700 14.98 -48.22 -64.59
C GLU A 700 14.69 -49.68 -64.19
N GLY A 701 14.28 -50.49 -65.16
CA GLY A 701 13.87 -51.88 -64.96
C GLY A 701 12.38 -52.10 -64.68
N GLN A 702 11.60 -51.07 -64.35
CA GLN A 702 10.13 -51.22 -64.26
C GLN A 702 9.48 -51.41 -65.64
N VAL A 703 8.39 -52.18 -65.66
CA VAL A 703 7.57 -52.44 -66.84
C VAL A 703 6.32 -51.58 -66.78
N VAL A 704 6.02 -50.87 -67.86
CA VAL A 704 4.91 -49.93 -67.97
C VAL A 704 4.26 -50.01 -69.36
N THR A 705 3.06 -49.47 -69.48
CA THR A 705 2.54 -49.00 -70.78
C THR A 705 2.75 -47.50 -70.86
N ILE A 706 3.24 -47.00 -72.02
CA ILE A 706 3.60 -45.60 -72.23
C ILE A 706 2.87 -45.05 -73.46
N SER A 707 2.04 -44.04 -73.25
CA SER A 707 1.44 -43.22 -74.30
C SER A 707 2.24 -41.94 -74.55
N GLY A 708 1.98 -41.28 -75.67
CA GLY A 708 2.56 -39.98 -75.99
C GLY A 708 2.38 -39.61 -77.46
N VAL A 709 2.81 -38.42 -77.84
CA VAL A 709 2.80 -38.00 -79.25
C VAL A 709 4.03 -38.56 -79.96
N SER A 710 3.82 -39.23 -81.10
CA SER A 710 4.90 -39.59 -82.02
C SER A 710 5.46 -38.31 -82.65
N ALA A 711 6.75 -38.03 -82.50
CA ALA A 711 7.38 -36.85 -83.06
C ALA A 711 8.71 -37.18 -83.71
N ILE A 712 9.25 -36.24 -84.50
CA ILE A 712 10.60 -36.33 -85.07
C ILE A 712 11.37 -35.05 -84.74
N PHE A 713 12.63 -35.17 -84.35
CA PHE A 713 13.50 -34.02 -84.09
C PHE A 713 14.89 -34.28 -84.65
N LYS A 714 15.33 -33.41 -85.56
CA LYS A 714 16.61 -33.49 -86.27
C LYS A 714 16.89 -34.86 -86.92
N GLY A 715 15.84 -35.51 -87.42
CA GLY A 715 15.90 -36.84 -88.05
C GLY A 715 15.75 -38.04 -87.12
N VAL A 716 15.55 -37.84 -85.81
CA VAL A 716 15.33 -38.92 -84.83
C VAL A 716 13.85 -38.95 -84.43
N TYR A 717 13.22 -40.13 -84.53
CA TYR A 717 11.87 -40.35 -84.00
C TYR A 717 11.89 -40.52 -82.49
N GLN A 718 10.94 -39.87 -81.80
CA GLN A 718 10.83 -39.84 -80.35
C GLN A 718 9.37 -39.86 -79.90
N LEU A 719 9.07 -40.61 -78.83
CA LEU A 719 7.77 -40.53 -78.16
C LEU A 719 7.81 -39.39 -77.16
N LYS A 720 6.81 -38.50 -77.17
CA LYS A 720 6.67 -37.38 -76.24
C LYS A 720 5.43 -37.57 -75.35
N PRO A 721 5.57 -38.22 -74.18
CA PRO A 721 4.51 -38.26 -73.16
C PRO A 721 4.11 -36.85 -72.74
N ARG A 722 2.85 -36.70 -72.32
CA ARG A 722 2.22 -35.40 -72.04
C ARG A 722 2.19 -35.03 -70.55
N GLY A 723 2.50 -35.99 -69.69
CA GLY A 723 2.47 -35.91 -68.24
C GLY A 723 2.52 -37.32 -67.63
N LEU A 724 2.34 -37.42 -66.31
CA LEU A 724 2.45 -38.70 -65.61
C LEU A 724 1.37 -39.72 -66.01
N SER A 725 0.16 -39.26 -66.34
CA SER A 725 -0.98 -40.10 -66.72
C SER A 725 -0.86 -40.81 -68.08
N ASP A 726 0.17 -40.50 -68.87
CA ASP A 726 0.52 -41.29 -70.06
C ASP A 726 1.31 -42.57 -69.71
N PHE A 727 1.67 -42.77 -68.43
CA PHE A 727 2.32 -43.97 -67.92
C PHE A 727 1.32 -44.78 -67.09
N LEU A 728 1.30 -46.10 -67.28
CA LEU A 728 0.53 -47.03 -66.45
C LEU A 728 1.45 -48.12 -65.89
N LEU A 729 1.45 -48.24 -64.55
CA LEU A 729 2.08 -49.36 -63.84
C LEU A 729 1.17 -50.60 -63.92
N VAL A 730 1.74 -51.80 -63.76
CA VAL A 730 0.97 -53.03 -63.53
C VAL A 730 0.98 -53.31 -62.02
N ASP A 731 -0.20 -53.33 -61.42
CA ASP A 731 -0.41 -53.31 -59.97
C ASP A 731 -0.33 -54.70 -59.29
N THR A 732 0.07 -54.72 -58.02
CA THR A 732 0.21 -55.87 -57.12
C THR A 732 0.04 -55.51 -55.63
N THR A 733 -0.65 -54.41 -55.28
CA THR A 733 -0.83 -53.95 -53.88
C THR A 733 -2.20 -54.32 -53.28
N ALA A 734 -2.46 -53.99 -52.01
CA ALA A 734 -3.60 -54.47 -51.23
C ALA A 734 -4.26 -53.33 -50.41
N PRO A 735 -5.57 -53.43 -50.11
CA PRO A 735 -6.37 -52.31 -49.62
C PRO A 735 -6.10 -51.93 -48.16
N VAL A 736 -6.58 -50.75 -47.76
CA VAL A 736 -6.45 -50.22 -46.38
C VAL A 736 -7.80 -49.77 -45.82
N THR A 737 -8.18 -50.30 -44.65
CA THR A 737 -9.40 -49.92 -43.91
C THR A 737 -9.17 -48.70 -43.03
N GLN A 738 -10.14 -47.77 -43.03
CA GLN A 738 -10.26 -46.63 -42.13
C GLN A 738 -11.45 -46.82 -41.19
N VAL A 739 -11.26 -46.48 -39.92
CA VAL A 739 -12.27 -46.69 -38.86
C VAL A 739 -12.65 -45.36 -38.20
N THR A 740 -13.94 -45.16 -37.99
CA THR A 740 -14.52 -43.96 -37.37
C THR A 740 -15.53 -44.35 -36.29
N THR A 741 -15.70 -43.50 -35.27
CA THR A 741 -16.62 -43.71 -34.14
C THR A 741 -17.62 -42.56 -34.02
N SER A 742 -18.79 -42.83 -33.43
CA SER A 742 -19.77 -41.80 -33.09
C SER A 742 -19.35 -41.03 -31.83
N GLY A 743 -18.97 -39.78 -32.01
CA GLY A 743 -18.42 -38.94 -30.94
C GLY A 743 -16.92 -39.14 -30.76
N VAL A 744 -16.31 -38.22 -30.02
CA VAL A 744 -14.89 -38.27 -29.65
C VAL A 744 -14.77 -39.05 -28.35
N PRO A 745 -13.79 -39.95 -28.18
CA PRO A 745 -13.53 -40.56 -26.89
C PRO A 745 -13.09 -39.52 -25.86
N MET A 746 -13.50 -39.74 -24.63
CA MET A 746 -13.00 -39.04 -23.44
C MET A 746 -11.57 -39.53 -23.10
N GLN A 747 -11.04 -39.06 -21.97
CA GLN A 747 -9.65 -39.30 -21.60
C GLN A 747 -9.25 -40.80 -21.65
N SER A 748 -8.03 -41.06 -22.13
CA SER A 748 -7.48 -42.42 -22.30
C SER A 748 -8.26 -43.37 -23.24
N GLY A 749 -9.24 -42.86 -24.02
CA GLY A 749 -9.94 -43.66 -25.03
C GLY A 749 -11.25 -44.32 -24.55
N TRP A 750 -11.89 -43.79 -23.50
CA TRP A 750 -13.18 -44.26 -22.99
C TRP A 750 -14.36 -43.47 -23.55
N TYR A 751 -15.57 -44.02 -23.46
CA TYR A 751 -16.82 -43.37 -23.85
C TYR A 751 -17.90 -43.59 -22.77
N ASN A 752 -18.58 -42.52 -22.37
CA ASN A 752 -19.70 -42.51 -21.42
C ASN A 752 -21.08 -42.80 -22.05
N GLN A 753 -21.08 -43.42 -23.23
CA GLN A 753 -22.29 -43.75 -23.99
C GLN A 753 -21.98 -44.89 -24.97
N ASP A 754 -23.03 -45.46 -25.56
CA ASP A 754 -22.91 -46.49 -26.58
C ASP A 754 -22.22 -45.93 -27.84
N VAL A 755 -21.28 -46.70 -28.41
CA VAL A 755 -20.39 -46.23 -29.49
C VAL A 755 -20.72 -46.93 -30.79
N VAL A 756 -21.03 -46.16 -31.83
CA VAL A 756 -21.26 -46.65 -33.18
C VAL A 756 -19.97 -46.56 -34.00
N VAL A 757 -19.42 -47.71 -34.43
CA VAL A 757 -18.25 -47.82 -35.31
C VAL A 757 -18.70 -47.89 -36.77
N THR A 758 -18.12 -47.03 -37.61
CA THR A 758 -18.31 -47.02 -39.07
C THR A 758 -16.99 -47.28 -39.78
N LEU A 759 -16.99 -48.25 -40.70
CA LEU A 759 -15.83 -48.68 -41.48
C LEU A 759 -15.92 -48.17 -42.92
N ASN A 760 -14.79 -47.77 -43.48
CA ASN A 760 -14.59 -47.46 -44.90
C ASN A 760 -13.23 -48.04 -45.34
N ALA A 761 -12.96 -48.16 -46.64
CA ALA A 761 -11.66 -48.61 -47.12
C ALA A 761 -11.24 -47.89 -48.41
N THR A 762 -9.94 -47.85 -48.67
CA THR A 762 -9.31 -47.17 -49.80
C THR A 762 -8.21 -48.04 -50.41
N ASP A 763 -8.14 -48.07 -51.73
CA ASP A 763 -7.17 -48.84 -52.53
C ASP A 763 -6.99 -48.21 -53.91
N ASP A 764 -5.86 -48.47 -54.58
CA ASP A 764 -5.54 -47.94 -55.91
C ASP A 764 -6.27 -48.69 -57.05
N SER A 765 -6.67 -49.96 -56.85
CA SER A 765 -7.49 -50.75 -57.78
C SER A 765 -8.99 -50.65 -57.47
N GLY A 766 -9.35 -50.55 -56.19
CA GLY A 766 -10.71 -50.34 -55.68
C GLY A 766 -11.21 -51.49 -54.79
N ILE A 767 -12.16 -51.19 -53.90
CA ILE A 767 -12.64 -52.15 -52.87
C ILE A 767 -13.74 -53.06 -53.41
N ASP A 768 -13.64 -54.37 -53.16
CA ASP A 768 -14.71 -55.35 -53.35
C ASP A 768 -15.61 -55.40 -52.11
N HIS A 769 -15.03 -55.66 -50.93
CA HIS A 769 -15.76 -55.64 -49.64
C HIS A 769 -14.87 -55.37 -48.42
N ILE A 770 -15.51 -55.12 -47.28
CA ILE A 770 -14.91 -54.97 -45.96
C ILE A 770 -15.48 -56.06 -45.05
N GLU A 771 -14.65 -56.62 -44.16
CA GLU A 771 -15.05 -57.59 -43.14
C GLU A 771 -14.63 -57.13 -41.74
N TYR A 772 -15.37 -57.59 -40.74
CA TYR A 772 -15.09 -57.38 -39.32
C TYR A 772 -15.24 -58.70 -38.54
N ALA A 773 -14.65 -58.77 -37.35
CA ALA A 773 -14.81 -59.92 -36.46
C ALA A 773 -14.86 -59.49 -34.99
N LEU A 774 -15.95 -59.83 -34.27
CA LEU A 774 -16.10 -59.54 -32.83
C LEU A 774 -15.46 -60.62 -31.95
N THR A 775 -15.17 -61.79 -32.52
CA THR A 775 -14.30 -62.82 -31.94
C THR A 775 -13.18 -63.11 -32.95
N PRO A 776 -11.93 -63.37 -32.50
CA PRO A 776 -10.81 -63.58 -33.41
C PRO A 776 -11.09 -64.64 -34.49
N ASP A 777 -10.67 -64.34 -35.71
CA ASP A 777 -10.81 -65.18 -36.92
C ASP A 777 -12.27 -65.49 -37.37
N SER A 778 -13.30 -64.95 -36.71
CA SER A 778 -14.71 -65.12 -37.07
C SER A 778 -15.24 -63.97 -37.92
N TRP A 779 -14.82 -63.94 -39.19
CA TRP A 779 -15.10 -62.84 -40.13
C TRP A 779 -16.55 -62.80 -40.62
N GLU A 780 -17.13 -61.60 -40.58
CA GLU A 780 -18.45 -61.24 -41.13
C GLU A 780 -18.31 -60.05 -42.08
N THR A 781 -19.07 -60.01 -43.18
CA THR A 781 -19.09 -58.88 -44.11
C THR A 781 -19.73 -57.65 -43.46
N TYR A 782 -19.03 -56.52 -43.51
CA TYR A 782 -19.51 -55.25 -42.99
C TYR A 782 -20.64 -54.69 -43.86
N THR A 783 -21.87 -54.71 -43.33
CA THR A 783 -23.10 -54.28 -44.05
C THR A 783 -23.74 -53.01 -43.49
N GLY A 784 -23.21 -52.50 -42.36
CA GLY A 784 -23.67 -51.28 -41.71
C GLY A 784 -22.95 -51.06 -40.37
N PRO A 785 -23.09 -49.88 -39.74
CA PRO A 785 -22.35 -49.53 -38.53
C PRO A 785 -22.59 -50.46 -37.34
N LEU A 786 -21.51 -50.79 -36.62
CA LEU A 786 -21.51 -51.68 -35.45
C LEU A 786 -21.78 -50.85 -34.18
N THR A 787 -22.56 -51.35 -33.22
CA THR A 787 -22.83 -50.62 -31.96
C THR A 787 -22.27 -51.37 -30.75
N PHE A 788 -21.44 -50.70 -29.97
CA PHE A 788 -20.83 -51.22 -28.75
C PHE A 788 -21.47 -50.55 -27.52
N SER A 789 -22.27 -51.31 -26.78
CA SER A 789 -23.05 -50.84 -25.61
C SER A 789 -22.67 -51.54 -24.29
N THR A 790 -21.77 -52.52 -24.33
CA THR A 790 -21.30 -53.27 -23.17
C THR A 790 -20.14 -52.52 -22.52
N GLU A 791 -20.18 -52.33 -21.20
CA GLU A 791 -19.11 -51.69 -20.45
C GLU A 791 -17.82 -52.54 -20.43
N GLY A 792 -16.68 -51.88 -20.27
CA GLY A 792 -15.35 -52.46 -20.38
C GLY A 792 -14.77 -52.37 -21.79
N LYS A 793 -13.81 -53.27 -22.07
CA LYS A 793 -12.99 -53.23 -23.30
C LYS A 793 -13.54 -54.17 -24.36
N ASN A 794 -14.20 -53.61 -25.37
CA ASN A 794 -14.78 -54.35 -26.48
C ASN A 794 -13.74 -54.47 -27.61
N PHE A 795 -13.19 -55.66 -27.82
CA PHE A 795 -12.21 -55.92 -28.88
C PHE A 795 -12.90 -56.34 -30.18
N PHE A 796 -12.34 -55.94 -31.32
CA PHE A 796 -12.77 -56.40 -32.65
C PHE A 796 -11.63 -56.32 -33.66
N GLN A 797 -11.77 -57.01 -34.79
CA GLN A 797 -10.85 -56.98 -35.92
C GLN A 797 -11.54 -56.45 -37.18
N VAL A 798 -10.79 -55.85 -38.11
CA VAL A 798 -11.29 -55.40 -39.43
C VAL A 798 -10.27 -55.66 -40.55
N ARG A 799 -10.74 -55.83 -41.78
CA ARG A 799 -9.92 -55.90 -43.01
C ARG A 799 -10.75 -55.57 -44.26
N ALA A 800 -10.10 -55.15 -45.34
CA ALA A 800 -10.69 -55.03 -46.67
C ALA A 800 -10.12 -56.05 -47.69
N VAL A 801 -10.85 -56.22 -48.80
CA VAL A 801 -10.46 -56.98 -49.99
C VAL A 801 -10.69 -56.11 -51.22
N ASP A 802 -9.74 -56.09 -52.16
CA ASP A 802 -9.85 -55.30 -53.40
C ASP A 802 -10.46 -56.10 -54.57
N VAL A 803 -10.81 -55.39 -55.65
CA VAL A 803 -11.39 -55.96 -56.88
C VAL A 803 -10.43 -56.85 -57.68
N ASN A 804 -9.13 -56.80 -57.36
CA ASN A 804 -8.10 -57.63 -57.96
C ASN A 804 -7.81 -58.92 -57.15
N GLY A 805 -8.35 -59.02 -55.94
CA GLY A 805 -8.27 -60.18 -55.05
C GLY A 805 -7.16 -60.12 -54.00
N ASN A 806 -6.51 -58.98 -53.77
CA ASN A 806 -5.56 -58.82 -52.67
C ASN A 806 -6.30 -58.44 -51.37
N VAL A 807 -5.73 -58.86 -50.23
CA VAL A 807 -6.41 -58.86 -48.92
C VAL A 807 -5.57 -58.11 -47.89
N GLU A 808 -6.20 -57.21 -47.15
CA GLU A 808 -5.57 -56.47 -46.06
C GLU A 808 -5.19 -57.36 -44.87
N ALA A 809 -4.08 -57.05 -44.21
CA ALA A 809 -3.72 -57.66 -42.93
C ALA A 809 -4.63 -57.16 -41.80
N ALA A 810 -5.28 -58.09 -41.10
CA ALA A 810 -6.28 -57.79 -40.06
C ALA A 810 -5.81 -56.74 -39.02
N GLN A 811 -6.47 -55.58 -39.02
CA GLN A 811 -6.31 -54.58 -37.97
C GLN A 811 -6.98 -55.06 -36.68
N ASN A 812 -6.37 -54.81 -35.53
CA ASN A 812 -6.91 -55.21 -34.21
C ASN A 812 -7.23 -53.93 -33.43
N LEU A 813 -8.49 -53.80 -32.98
CA LEU A 813 -9.07 -52.56 -32.48
C LEU A 813 -9.82 -52.79 -31.16
N VAL A 814 -10.05 -51.71 -30.40
CA VAL A 814 -10.76 -51.75 -29.11
C VAL A 814 -11.61 -50.50 -28.91
N VAL A 815 -12.81 -50.69 -28.35
CA VAL A 815 -13.71 -49.62 -27.91
C VAL A 815 -13.93 -49.81 -26.40
N ASN A 816 -13.47 -48.85 -25.60
CA ASN A 816 -13.63 -48.89 -24.14
C ASN A 816 -14.89 -48.08 -23.76
N VAL A 817 -15.90 -48.72 -23.17
CA VAL A 817 -17.16 -48.05 -22.78
C VAL A 817 -17.30 -48.12 -21.26
N ASP A 818 -17.69 -47.03 -20.63
CA ASP A 818 -18.00 -47.00 -19.20
C ASP A 818 -19.03 -45.91 -18.92
N LYS A 819 -20.23 -46.30 -18.48
CA LYS A 819 -21.40 -45.43 -18.30
C LYS A 819 -21.77 -45.30 -16.83
N THR A 820 -20.95 -45.88 -15.93
CA THR A 820 -21.23 -46.00 -14.51
C THR A 820 -20.42 -44.96 -13.76
N ALA A 821 -21.09 -44.04 -13.06
CA ALA A 821 -20.41 -42.98 -12.33
C ALA A 821 -19.52 -43.52 -11.19
N PRO A 822 -18.34 -42.91 -10.95
CA PRO A 822 -17.47 -43.28 -9.84
C PRO A 822 -18.15 -43.00 -8.50
N THR A 823 -17.64 -43.63 -7.44
CA THR A 823 -18.02 -43.34 -6.05
C THR A 823 -17.04 -42.35 -5.41
N ALA A 824 -17.53 -41.54 -4.48
CA ALA A 824 -16.73 -40.63 -3.65
C ALA A 824 -17.16 -40.75 -2.17
N ASP A 825 -16.21 -40.51 -1.26
CA ASP A 825 -16.36 -40.51 0.20
C ASP A 825 -15.57 -39.35 0.82
N VAL A 826 -16.04 -38.84 1.96
CA VAL A 826 -15.40 -37.74 2.70
C VAL A 826 -15.67 -37.83 4.20
N GLN A 827 -14.60 -37.77 4.98
CA GLN A 827 -14.65 -37.84 6.45
C GLN A 827 -13.50 -37.05 7.10
N ALA A 828 -13.63 -36.69 8.37
CA ALA A 828 -12.53 -36.11 9.14
C ALA A 828 -11.57 -37.20 9.63
N SER A 829 -10.27 -36.94 9.56
CA SER A 829 -9.21 -37.91 9.91
C SER A 829 -9.14 -38.27 11.40
N ARG A 830 -9.82 -37.50 12.25
CA ARG A 830 -10.05 -37.76 13.67
C ARG A 830 -11.44 -37.27 14.08
N ALA A 831 -11.97 -37.79 15.18
CA ALA A 831 -13.20 -37.27 15.77
C ALA A 831 -12.98 -35.92 16.46
N SER A 832 -14.06 -35.14 16.60
CA SER A 832 -14.12 -33.92 17.41
C SER A 832 -14.09 -34.23 18.91
N ASN A 833 -14.06 -33.19 19.73
CA ASN A 833 -14.41 -33.31 21.15
C ASN A 833 -15.91 -33.66 21.35
N ASP A 834 -16.30 -33.95 22.59
CA ASP A 834 -17.68 -34.33 22.98
C ASP A 834 -18.74 -33.23 22.71
N LEU A 835 -18.31 -31.99 22.45
CA LEU A 835 -19.17 -30.84 22.13
C LEU A 835 -19.26 -30.57 20.60
N GLY A 836 -18.60 -31.39 19.78
CA GLY A 836 -18.63 -31.29 18.31
C GLY A 836 -17.59 -30.33 17.71
N TRP A 837 -16.57 -29.93 18.47
CA TRP A 837 -15.56 -28.94 18.06
C TRP A 837 -14.14 -29.54 17.97
N TYR A 838 -13.29 -28.88 17.18
CA TYR A 838 -11.84 -29.09 17.13
C TYR A 838 -11.12 -27.82 17.58
N ASN A 839 -10.00 -27.95 18.29
CA ASN A 839 -9.16 -26.84 18.75
C ASN A 839 -7.83 -26.68 17.98
N ASP A 840 -7.63 -27.52 16.97
CA ASP A 840 -6.46 -27.53 16.09
C ASP A 840 -6.88 -27.93 14.66
N ALA A 841 -6.06 -27.60 13.65
CA ALA A 841 -6.38 -27.89 12.26
C ALA A 841 -6.74 -29.37 12.03
N VAL A 842 -7.75 -29.64 11.21
CA VAL A 842 -8.23 -31.00 10.94
C VAL A 842 -8.06 -31.35 9.47
N LEU A 843 -7.50 -32.54 9.21
CA LEU A 843 -7.44 -33.09 7.86
C LEU A 843 -8.76 -33.78 7.53
N ILE A 844 -9.27 -33.52 6.34
CA ILE A 844 -10.46 -34.13 5.76
C ILE A 844 -9.99 -35.06 4.65
N ASP A 845 -10.21 -36.36 4.84
CA ASP A 845 -9.77 -37.39 3.93
C ASP A 845 -10.82 -37.61 2.83
N LEU A 846 -10.45 -37.27 1.61
CA LEU A 846 -11.23 -37.46 0.40
C LEU A 846 -10.81 -38.78 -0.25
N ASN A 847 -11.77 -39.62 -0.61
CA ASN A 847 -11.50 -40.88 -1.30
C ASN A 847 -12.49 -41.10 -2.45
N ALA A 848 -12.05 -41.75 -3.50
CA ALA A 848 -12.87 -42.13 -4.63
C ALA A 848 -12.52 -43.53 -5.13
N ALA A 849 -13.51 -44.23 -5.66
CA ALA A 849 -13.31 -45.54 -6.27
C ALA A 849 -14.19 -45.68 -7.51
N ASP A 850 -13.61 -46.23 -8.56
CA ASP A 850 -14.30 -46.63 -9.77
C ASP A 850 -14.03 -48.11 -10.08
N GLY A 851 -15.00 -48.77 -10.73
CA GLY A 851 -14.97 -50.19 -11.06
C GLY A 851 -14.48 -50.52 -12.47
N GLN A 852 -14.42 -49.57 -13.42
CA GLN A 852 -14.30 -49.89 -14.83
C GLN A 852 -13.29 -49.04 -15.64
N SER A 853 -13.42 -47.72 -15.70
CA SER A 853 -12.48 -46.85 -16.43
C SER A 853 -11.34 -46.28 -15.59
N GLN A 854 -11.46 -46.34 -14.25
CA GLN A 854 -10.61 -45.75 -13.19
C GLN A 854 -10.88 -44.26 -12.92
N VAL A 855 -10.71 -43.85 -11.66
CA VAL A 855 -10.80 -42.45 -11.23
C VAL A 855 -9.75 -41.59 -11.94
N LEU A 856 -10.22 -40.58 -12.68
CA LEU A 856 -9.42 -39.56 -13.33
C LEU A 856 -8.97 -38.48 -12.32
N LYS A 857 -9.94 -37.92 -11.58
CA LYS A 857 -9.72 -36.87 -10.58
C LYS A 857 -10.80 -36.89 -9.52
N MET A 858 -10.51 -36.29 -8.38
CA MET A 858 -11.53 -35.75 -7.49
C MET A 858 -11.63 -34.24 -7.69
N GLU A 859 -12.74 -33.66 -7.28
CA GLU A 859 -12.88 -32.23 -7.06
C GLU A 859 -13.54 -32.02 -5.71
N TYR A 860 -13.09 -31.01 -4.96
CA TYR A 860 -13.64 -30.66 -3.67
C TYR A 860 -13.91 -29.16 -3.58
N ARG A 861 -14.74 -28.76 -2.63
CA ARG A 861 -14.95 -27.34 -2.32
C ARG A 861 -15.23 -27.14 -0.83
N LEU A 862 -14.96 -25.93 -0.37
CA LEU A 862 -15.24 -25.47 0.98
C LEU A 862 -16.43 -24.51 0.94
N ASN A 863 -17.39 -24.68 1.86
CA ASN A 863 -18.54 -23.79 2.06
C ASN A 863 -19.33 -23.45 0.78
N GLY A 864 -19.52 -24.42 -0.11
CA GLY A 864 -20.29 -24.27 -1.34
C GLY A 864 -19.63 -23.44 -2.45
N GLY A 865 -18.35 -23.05 -2.29
CA GLY A 865 -17.60 -22.23 -3.25
C GLY A 865 -17.20 -22.93 -4.55
N GLU A 866 -16.15 -22.43 -5.19
CA GLU A 866 -15.62 -23.01 -6.44
C GLU A 866 -14.98 -24.38 -6.23
N TRP A 867 -15.13 -25.26 -7.23
CA TRP A 867 -14.56 -26.60 -7.23
C TRP A 867 -13.05 -26.56 -7.50
N GLN A 868 -12.28 -27.12 -6.57
CA GLN A 868 -10.83 -27.26 -6.63
C GLN A 868 -10.46 -28.70 -6.98
N ALA A 869 -9.45 -28.89 -7.82
CA ALA A 869 -9.00 -30.23 -8.21
C ALA A 869 -8.28 -30.95 -7.05
N ALA A 870 -8.62 -32.21 -6.84
CA ALA A 870 -7.88 -33.16 -5.99
C ALA A 870 -7.33 -34.30 -6.87
N ALA A 871 -6.06 -34.65 -6.65
CA ALA A 871 -5.30 -35.47 -7.57
C ALA A 871 -5.44 -36.97 -7.28
N GLY A 872 -5.90 -37.74 -8.28
CA GLY A 872 -6.08 -39.19 -8.16
C GLY A 872 -7.28 -39.59 -7.29
N ALA A 873 -7.18 -40.75 -6.66
CA ALA A 873 -8.28 -41.44 -5.99
C ALA A 873 -8.30 -41.28 -4.45
N SER A 874 -7.32 -40.62 -3.85
CA SER A 874 -7.28 -40.34 -2.40
C SER A 874 -6.41 -39.12 -2.12
N GLN A 875 -6.91 -38.18 -1.31
CA GLN A 875 -6.20 -36.96 -0.91
C GLN A 875 -6.78 -36.40 0.40
N SER A 876 -5.91 -35.95 1.32
CA SER A 876 -6.33 -35.18 2.50
C SER A 876 -6.34 -33.67 2.21
N VAL A 877 -7.32 -32.95 2.75
CA VAL A 877 -7.47 -31.48 2.66
C VAL A 877 -7.45 -30.89 4.07
N SER A 878 -6.66 -29.84 4.30
CA SER A 878 -6.56 -29.18 5.60
C SER A 878 -7.67 -28.15 5.81
N VAL A 879 -8.44 -28.27 6.89
CA VAL A 879 -9.33 -27.21 7.39
C VAL A 879 -8.62 -26.50 8.54
N GLU A 880 -8.19 -25.27 8.27
CA GLU A 880 -7.35 -24.46 9.17
C GLU A 880 -8.01 -23.16 9.63
N THR A 881 -9.03 -22.72 8.88
CA THR A 881 -9.85 -21.52 9.15
C THR A 881 -10.95 -21.86 10.15
N GLU A 882 -11.11 -21.01 11.15
CA GLU A 882 -12.05 -21.21 12.25
C GLU A 882 -13.51 -20.90 11.81
N GLY A 883 -14.46 -21.34 12.64
CA GLY A 883 -15.89 -21.36 12.35
C GLY A 883 -16.36 -22.69 11.77
N THR A 884 -17.52 -22.66 11.10
CA THR A 884 -18.10 -23.84 10.45
C THR A 884 -17.60 -23.96 9.02
N THR A 885 -16.94 -25.09 8.69
CA THR A 885 -16.53 -25.43 7.32
C THR A 885 -17.20 -26.72 6.86
N THR A 886 -18.08 -26.63 5.86
CA THR A 886 -18.57 -27.79 5.11
C THR A 886 -17.62 -28.08 3.96
N VAL A 887 -17.08 -29.29 3.92
CA VAL A 887 -16.25 -29.79 2.81
C VAL A 887 -17.10 -30.72 1.96
N GLU A 888 -17.24 -30.41 0.68
CA GLU A 888 -17.93 -31.23 -0.32
C GLU A 888 -16.92 -31.86 -1.28
N VAL A 889 -17.20 -33.08 -1.77
CA VAL A 889 -16.37 -33.79 -2.76
C VAL A 889 -17.23 -34.44 -3.85
N ARG A 890 -16.68 -34.52 -5.06
CA ARG A 890 -17.15 -35.34 -6.18
C ARG A 890 -15.95 -36.00 -6.89
N ALA A 891 -16.18 -37.12 -7.56
CA ALA A 891 -15.19 -37.82 -8.36
C ALA A 891 -15.56 -37.84 -9.85
N TYR A 892 -14.54 -37.93 -10.70
CA TYR A 892 -14.64 -38.14 -12.14
C TYR A 892 -13.84 -39.40 -12.51
N ASP A 893 -14.36 -40.20 -13.43
CA ASP A 893 -13.65 -41.34 -14.02
C ASP A 893 -13.00 -40.97 -15.37
N LEU A 894 -12.34 -41.91 -16.05
CA LEU A 894 -11.72 -41.68 -17.35
C LEU A 894 -12.73 -41.61 -18.52
N ALA A 895 -13.99 -42.02 -18.31
CA ALA A 895 -15.09 -41.75 -19.23
C ALA A 895 -15.77 -40.38 -18.96
N GLU A 896 -15.29 -39.62 -17.98
CA GLU A 896 -15.82 -38.34 -17.50
C GLU A 896 -17.26 -38.44 -16.93
N ASN A 897 -17.68 -39.61 -16.43
CA ASN A 897 -18.85 -39.70 -15.57
C ASN A 897 -18.55 -39.06 -14.20
N VAL A 898 -19.58 -38.55 -13.50
CA VAL A 898 -19.42 -37.76 -12.27
C VAL A 898 -20.20 -38.38 -11.12
N SER A 899 -19.55 -38.54 -9.96
CA SER A 899 -20.18 -39.08 -8.75
C SER A 899 -21.31 -38.19 -8.20
N GLU A 900 -22.13 -38.76 -7.31
CA GLU A 900 -22.86 -37.93 -6.34
C GLU A 900 -21.89 -37.08 -5.52
N VAL A 901 -22.32 -35.88 -5.12
CA VAL A 901 -21.60 -35.07 -4.14
C VAL A 901 -21.78 -35.68 -2.74
N LYS A 902 -20.68 -35.83 -1.99
CA LYS A 902 -20.70 -36.14 -0.55
C LYS A 902 -20.15 -34.95 0.25
N SER A 903 -20.50 -34.86 1.53
CA SER A 903 -20.14 -33.72 2.37
C SER A 903 -19.90 -34.10 3.84
N VAL A 904 -18.89 -33.48 4.47
CA VAL A 904 -18.69 -33.46 5.92
C VAL A 904 -18.70 -32.01 6.42
N THR A 905 -19.03 -31.78 7.70
CA THR A 905 -18.94 -30.45 8.32
C THR A 905 -18.03 -30.48 9.53
N VAL A 906 -17.16 -29.47 9.61
CA VAL A 906 -16.20 -29.20 10.69
C VAL A 906 -16.66 -27.96 11.46
N GLN A 907 -16.54 -27.98 12.78
CA GLN A 907 -16.57 -26.78 13.62
C GLN A 907 -15.18 -26.63 14.25
N LEU A 908 -14.41 -25.64 13.80
CA LEU A 908 -13.03 -25.42 14.23
C LEU A 908 -12.95 -24.10 15.00
N ASP A 909 -12.32 -24.10 16.16
CA ASP A 909 -12.09 -22.90 16.95
C ASP A 909 -10.80 -23.04 17.76
N ARG A 910 -9.77 -22.27 17.40
CA ARG A 910 -8.39 -22.38 17.89
C ARG A 910 -8.02 -21.17 18.75
N THR A 911 -8.96 -20.25 18.93
CA THR A 911 -8.78 -18.96 19.57
C THR A 911 -9.24 -19.08 21.01
N ALA A 912 -8.39 -18.65 21.95
CA ALA A 912 -8.73 -18.71 23.36
C ALA A 912 -9.68 -17.57 23.75
N PRO A 913 -10.67 -17.83 24.63
CA PRO A 913 -11.67 -16.83 25.02
C PRO A 913 -11.01 -15.60 25.63
N SER A 914 -11.48 -14.41 25.26
CA SER A 914 -11.05 -13.16 25.89
C SER A 914 -11.68 -13.04 27.28
N VAL A 915 -10.90 -12.59 28.27
CA VAL A 915 -11.35 -12.43 29.66
C VAL A 915 -11.05 -11.03 30.18
N THR A 916 -12.00 -10.47 30.91
CA THR A 916 -11.92 -9.13 31.52
C THR A 916 -12.42 -9.19 32.96
N GLY A 917 -11.84 -8.38 33.83
CA GLY A 917 -12.20 -8.29 35.23
C GLY A 917 -12.31 -6.83 35.69
N ALA A 918 -13.30 -6.53 36.52
CA ALA A 918 -13.57 -5.19 37.01
C ALA A 918 -14.10 -5.21 38.46
N SER A 919 -13.61 -4.30 39.29
CA SER A 919 -14.17 -4.04 40.61
C SER A 919 -15.40 -3.13 40.53
N VAL A 920 -16.37 -3.37 41.41
CA VAL A 920 -17.66 -2.69 41.45
C VAL A 920 -17.79 -1.91 42.76
N GLY A 921 -17.46 -0.62 42.69
CA GLY A 921 -17.54 0.34 43.79
C GLY A 921 -16.63 1.55 43.54
N GLU A 922 -16.84 2.63 44.29
CA GLU A 922 -15.93 3.79 44.30
C GLU A 922 -14.67 3.49 45.13
N HIS A 923 -13.53 4.06 44.73
CA HIS A 923 -12.26 3.94 45.44
C HIS A 923 -11.54 5.30 45.47
N LYS A 924 -10.76 5.57 46.52
CA LYS A 924 -9.98 6.81 46.67
C LYS A 924 -8.49 6.48 46.64
N ASN A 925 -7.71 7.19 45.83
CA ASN A 925 -6.26 6.99 45.69
C ASN A 925 -5.81 5.54 45.41
N GLY A 926 -6.66 4.72 44.79
CA GLY A 926 -6.42 3.29 44.52
C GLY A 926 -6.83 2.32 45.63
N TRP A 927 -7.49 2.79 46.70
CA TRP A 927 -7.96 2.00 47.84
C TRP A 927 -9.49 2.10 48.02
N TYR A 928 -10.10 0.98 48.39
CA TYR A 928 -11.51 0.90 48.80
C TYR A 928 -11.64 1.09 50.31
N ASP A 929 -12.71 1.76 50.76
CA ASP A 929 -13.02 2.05 52.17
C ASP A 929 -14.06 1.10 52.80
N GLN A 930 -14.55 0.13 52.03
CA GLN A 930 -15.58 -0.83 52.41
C GLN A 930 -15.52 -2.08 51.52
N ASP A 931 -16.14 -3.18 51.97
CA ASP A 931 -16.21 -4.43 51.21
C ASP A 931 -16.89 -4.20 49.85
N PHE A 932 -16.30 -4.74 48.77
CA PHE A 932 -16.77 -4.55 47.40
C PHE A 932 -16.70 -5.86 46.60
N ASN A 933 -17.30 -5.88 45.42
CA ASN A 933 -17.30 -7.06 44.54
C ASN A 933 -16.38 -6.88 43.34
N PHE A 934 -15.72 -7.95 42.93
CA PHE A 934 -15.03 -8.08 41.64
C PHE A 934 -15.84 -8.99 40.72
N ALA A 935 -16.07 -8.54 39.49
CA ALA A 935 -16.78 -9.28 38.46
C ALA A 935 -15.82 -9.64 37.32
N VAL A 936 -15.96 -10.85 36.79
CA VAL A 936 -15.26 -11.34 35.60
C VAL A 936 -16.28 -11.56 34.48
N ALA A 937 -15.93 -11.16 33.27
CA ALA A 937 -16.67 -11.45 32.05
C ALA A 937 -15.72 -12.10 31.03
N ALA A 938 -16.24 -13.08 30.29
CA ALA A 938 -15.52 -13.72 29.20
C ALA A 938 -16.36 -13.69 27.93
N THR A 939 -15.70 -13.54 26.79
CA THR A 939 -16.32 -13.53 25.46
C THR A 939 -15.51 -14.40 24.52
N ASP A 940 -16.23 -15.14 23.69
CA ASP A 940 -15.68 -15.93 22.61
C ASP A 940 -16.62 -15.83 21.40
N GLU A 941 -16.05 -15.77 20.19
CA GLU A 941 -16.81 -15.48 18.97
C GLU A 941 -17.29 -16.75 18.23
N ASN A 942 -16.70 -17.91 18.51
CA ASN A 942 -16.84 -19.10 17.69
C ASN A 942 -17.51 -20.27 18.42
N SER A 943 -16.79 -21.02 19.25
CA SER A 943 -17.38 -22.14 20.00
C SER A 943 -18.18 -21.65 21.21
N GLY A 944 -17.88 -20.45 21.69
CA GLY A 944 -18.48 -19.74 22.82
C GLY A 944 -17.96 -20.25 24.16
N VAL A 945 -17.84 -19.37 25.16
CA VAL A 945 -17.38 -19.72 26.52
C VAL A 945 -18.14 -20.94 27.09
N ALA A 946 -17.40 -21.91 27.62
CA ALA A 946 -17.92 -23.06 28.35
C ALA A 946 -17.85 -22.86 29.87
N GLN A 947 -16.75 -22.27 30.37
CA GLN A 947 -16.56 -21.96 31.78
C GLN A 947 -15.64 -20.75 32.00
N ILE A 948 -15.78 -20.12 33.16
CA ILE A 948 -14.85 -19.11 33.70
C ILE A 948 -14.33 -19.67 35.04
N GLU A 949 -13.02 -19.58 35.27
CA GLU A 949 -12.36 -19.96 36.51
C GLU A 949 -11.68 -18.74 37.15
N VAL A 950 -11.73 -18.68 38.49
CA VAL A 950 -11.17 -17.61 39.31
C VAL A 950 -10.42 -18.17 40.52
N LYS A 951 -9.38 -17.46 40.92
CA LYS A 951 -8.55 -17.73 42.10
C LYS A 951 -8.34 -16.42 42.85
N LEU A 952 -8.70 -16.40 44.14
CA LEU A 952 -8.51 -15.26 45.03
C LEU A 952 -7.30 -15.52 45.93
N ASN A 953 -6.35 -14.59 45.94
CA ASN A 953 -5.11 -14.64 46.70
C ASN A 953 -4.36 -15.97 46.45
N GLU A 954 -3.89 -16.65 47.50
CA GLU A 954 -3.19 -17.95 47.41
C GLU A 954 -4.14 -19.16 47.37
N GLY A 955 -5.45 -18.98 47.14
CA GLY A 955 -6.44 -20.05 47.12
C GLY A 955 -6.38 -20.97 45.88
N ASP A 956 -7.26 -21.96 45.83
CA ASP A 956 -7.42 -22.83 44.65
C ASP A 956 -8.20 -22.14 43.50
N TRP A 957 -8.06 -22.67 42.29
CA TRP A 957 -8.92 -22.31 41.15
C TRP A 957 -10.34 -22.85 41.35
N THR A 958 -11.35 -22.00 41.12
CA THR A 958 -12.77 -22.32 41.31
C THR A 958 -13.61 -21.78 40.16
N THR A 959 -14.72 -22.45 39.82
CA THR A 959 -15.64 -21.94 38.79
C THR A 959 -16.28 -20.63 39.25
N TYR A 960 -16.24 -19.61 38.41
CA TYR A 960 -16.81 -18.30 38.68
C TYR A 960 -18.34 -18.31 38.54
N ASN A 961 -19.04 -17.84 39.57
CA ASN A 961 -20.49 -17.88 39.68
C ASN A 961 -21.15 -16.47 39.76
N GLY A 962 -20.51 -15.45 39.18
CA GLY A 962 -21.12 -14.12 38.94
C GLY A 962 -20.63 -12.95 39.80
N SER A 963 -19.95 -13.20 40.92
CA SER A 963 -19.23 -12.16 41.69
C SER A 963 -18.28 -12.77 42.73
N ILE A 964 -17.13 -12.12 42.96
CA ILE A 964 -16.20 -12.42 44.06
C ILE A 964 -16.26 -11.25 45.05
N SER A 965 -16.52 -11.47 46.33
CA SER A 965 -16.50 -10.41 47.34
C SER A 965 -15.10 -10.25 47.96
N ILE A 966 -14.58 -9.03 47.96
CA ILE A 966 -13.28 -8.67 48.55
C ILE A 966 -13.55 -8.05 49.92
N THR A 967 -13.14 -8.74 50.98
CA THR A 967 -13.44 -8.37 52.38
C THR A 967 -12.21 -8.34 53.30
N GLN A 968 -11.08 -8.86 52.83
CA GLN A 968 -9.79 -8.84 53.53
C GLN A 968 -9.05 -7.53 53.26
N GLU A 969 -8.61 -6.84 54.32
CA GLU A 969 -7.81 -5.62 54.19
C GLU A 969 -6.38 -5.89 53.69
N GLY A 970 -5.76 -4.86 53.11
CA GLY A 970 -4.47 -4.93 52.43
C GLY A 970 -4.60 -5.22 50.93
N LEU A 971 -3.54 -5.79 50.35
CA LEU A 971 -3.48 -6.20 48.95
C LEU A 971 -4.13 -7.57 48.77
N ASN A 972 -5.08 -7.64 47.84
CA ASN A 972 -5.69 -8.86 47.32
C ASN A 972 -5.33 -9.01 45.84
N THR A 973 -5.24 -10.25 45.37
CA THR A 973 -5.06 -10.57 43.95
C THR A 973 -6.20 -11.46 43.47
N VAL A 974 -6.82 -11.10 42.33
CA VAL A 974 -7.75 -11.98 41.63
C VAL A 974 -7.09 -12.43 40.34
N GLU A 975 -6.78 -13.72 40.24
CA GLU A 975 -6.41 -14.39 38.99
C GLU A 975 -7.67 -14.97 38.33
N TYR A 976 -7.79 -14.83 37.01
CA TYR A 976 -8.96 -15.31 36.27
C TYR A 976 -8.61 -15.79 34.86
N ARG A 977 -9.34 -16.80 34.39
CA ARG A 977 -9.23 -17.38 33.05
C ARG A 977 -10.58 -17.93 32.58
N ALA A 978 -10.70 -18.27 31.31
CA ALA A 978 -11.87 -18.96 30.76
C ALA A 978 -11.47 -20.14 29.86
N THR A 979 -12.42 -21.04 29.63
CA THR A 979 -12.33 -22.12 28.64
C THR A 979 -13.54 -22.03 27.72
N ASP A 980 -13.35 -22.19 26.41
CA ASP A 980 -14.42 -22.25 25.40
C ASP A 980 -14.94 -23.69 25.21
N LYS A 981 -15.77 -23.95 24.19
CA LYS A 981 -16.32 -25.28 23.88
C LYS A 981 -15.46 -26.11 22.92
N ALA A 982 -14.45 -25.55 22.28
CA ALA A 982 -13.40 -26.28 21.58
C ALA A 982 -12.37 -26.88 22.56
N GLY A 983 -12.13 -26.20 23.69
CA GLY A 983 -11.19 -26.56 24.73
C GLY A 983 -9.96 -25.65 24.81
N ASN A 984 -9.95 -24.47 24.16
CA ASN A 984 -8.86 -23.51 24.37
C ASN A 984 -9.05 -22.79 25.71
N VAL A 985 -7.93 -22.43 26.36
CA VAL A 985 -7.92 -21.78 27.67
C VAL A 985 -7.28 -20.41 27.53
N SER A 986 -7.92 -19.37 28.06
CA SER A 986 -7.38 -18.01 28.03
C SER A 986 -6.04 -17.92 28.76
N VAL A 987 -5.24 -16.93 28.39
CA VAL A 987 -4.15 -16.48 29.27
C VAL A 987 -4.75 -16.09 30.63
N VAL A 988 -4.08 -16.44 31.72
CA VAL A 988 -4.45 -16.00 33.07
C VAL A 988 -4.23 -14.49 33.16
N GLN A 989 -5.30 -13.76 33.46
CA GLN A 989 -5.22 -12.35 33.83
C GLN A 989 -5.17 -12.22 35.35
N THR A 990 -4.55 -11.15 35.83
CA THR A 990 -4.43 -10.86 37.27
C THR A 990 -4.84 -9.41 37.55
N SER A 991 -5.60 -9.18 38.61
CA SER A 991 -5.95 -7.84 39.08
C SER A 991 -5.56 -7.67 40.55
N GLU A 992 -4.75 -6.65 40.82
CA GLU A 992 -4.43 -6.19 42.17
C GLU A 992 -5.53 -5.28 42.71
N LEU A 993 -6.01 -5.57 43.91
CA LEU A 993 -7.13 -4.89 44.55
C LEU A 993 -6.74 -4.53 45.98
N ARG A 994 -7.00 -3.29 46.42
CA ARG A 994 -6.53 -2.76 47.70
C ARG A 994 -7.70 -2.28 48.56
N LEU A 995 -7.85 -2.85 49.76
CA LEU A 995 -8.96 -2.58 50.68
C LEU A 995 -8.40 -2.10 52.03
N ASP A 996 -8.96 -1.04 52.57
CA ASP A 996 -8.60 -0.53 53.90
C ASP A 996 -9.79 0.15 54.57
N LYS A 997 -10.27 -0.43 55.66
CA LYS A 997 -11.46 0.01 56.40
C LYS A 997 -11.09 0.64 57.75
N THR A 998 -9.81 0.80 58.02
CA THR A 998 -9.26 1.09 59.34
C THR A 998 -8.72 2.51 59.40
N ALA A 999 -9.47 3.42 60.04
CA ALA A 999 -9.06 4.82 60.14
C ALA A 999 -7.76 5.02 60.95
N PRO A 1000 -6.91 6.02 60.59
CA PRO A 1000 -5.62 6.26 61.23
C PRO A 1000 -5.65 6.40 62.75
N SER A 1001 -4.58 5.94 63.41
CA SER A 1001 -4.28 6.37 64.77
C SER A 1001 -3.65 7.77 64.76
N THR A 1002 -3.95 8.56 65.79
CA THR A 1002 -3.43 9.92 65.98
C THR A 1002 -3.05 10.15 67.44
N GLU A 1003 -1.93 10.82 67.68
CA GLU A 1003 -1.48 11.25 69.01
C GLU A 1003 -0.94 12.69 68.92
N ALA A 1004 -0.97 13.40 70.04
CA ALA A 1004 -0.39 14.75 70.14
C ALA A 1004 0.45 14.84 71.41
N SER A 1005 1.52 15.62 71.34
CA SER A 1005 2.50 15.79 72.41
C SER A 1005 2.85 17.26 72.58
N LEU A 1006 2.99 17.72 73.82
CA LEU A 1006 3.58 19.02 74.13
C LEU A 1006 5.10 18.90 74.16
N LEU A 1007 5.79 19.79 73.45
CA LEU A 1007 7.24 19.80 73.37
C LEU A 1007 7.86 20.57 74.55
N ASN A 1008 9.16 20.40 74.75
CA ASN A 1008 9.99 21.14 75.72
C ASN A 1008 9.53 21.06 77.19
N GLY A 1009 8.68 20.08 77.55
CA GLY A 1009 8.21 19.87 78.91
C GLY A 1009 7.04 20.77 79.35
N ALA A 1010 6.34 21.40 78.40
CA ALA A 1010 5.13 22.17 78.69
C ALA A 1010 4.00 21.28 79.26
N ASN A 1011 3.13 21.88 80.07
CA ASN A 1011 2.10 21.20 80.85
C ASN A 1011 0.71 21.32 80.17
N GLU A 1012 0.04 20.19 79.97
CA GLU A 1012 -1.31 20.12 79.38
C GLU A 1012 -2.42 20.41 80.41
N THR A 1013 -2.14 20.09 81.68
CA THR A 1013 -3.13 20.12 82.77
C THR A 1013 -3.10 21.40 83.61
N SER A 1014 -2.08 22.24 83.44
CA SER A 1014 -1.82 23.46 84.22
C SER A 1014 -1.32 24.59 83.33
N TRP A 1015 -1.33 25.80 83.87
CA TRP A 1015 -0.76 27.00 83.25
C TRP A 1015 0.73 26.86 82.93
N ASN A 1016 1.12 27.45 81.81
CA ASN A 1016 2.49 27.56 81.32
C ASN A 1016 2.88 29.05 81.29
N HIS A 1017 4.11 29.36 81.69
CA HIS A 1017 4.65 30.73 81.67
C HIS A 1017 5.47 31.09 80.43
N GLN A 1018 5.46 30.25 79.38
CA GLN A 1018 6.20 30.44 78.13
C GLN A 1018 5.40 29.84 76.96
N ASN A 1019 5.63 30.31 75.73
CA ASN A 1019 4.94 29.82 74.53
C ASN A 1019 5.02 28.28 74.42
N VAL A 1020 3.90 27.64 74.09
CA VAL A 1020 3.77 26.17 74.08
C VAL A 1020 3.73 25.65 72.66
N THR A 1021 4.73 24.87 72.26
CA THR A 1021 4.73 24.15 70.97
C THR A 1021 4.19 22.74 71.16
N PHE A 1022 3.28 22.31 70.28
CA PHE A 1022 2.78 20.93 70.23
C PHE A 1022 3.09 20.29 68.87
N ALA A 1023 3.29 18.96 68.88
CA ALA A 1023 3.44 18.15 67.68
C ALA A 1023 2.37 17.06 67.66
N ILE A 1024 1.74 16.87 66.49
CA ILE A 1024 0.84 15.77 66.20
C ILE A 1024 1.62 14.70 65.42
N SER A 1025 1.41 13.44 65.77
CA SER A 1025 1.82 12.27 65.00
C SER A 1025 0.58 11.46 64.60
N ALA A 1026 0.56 11.00 63.36
CA ALA A 1026 -0.44 10.06 62.87
C ALA A 1026 0.27 8.82 62.33
N THR A 1027 -0.43 7.69 62.32
CA THR A 1027 0.06 6.44 61.72
C THR A 1027 -1.13 5.68 61.13
N ASP A 1028 -0.93 5.13 59.94
CA ASP A 1028 -1.82 4.14 59.36
C ASP A 1028 -1.06 2.83 59.07
N THR A 1029 -1.78 1.71 58.99
CA THR A 1029 -1.23 0.35 58.82
C THR A 1029 -1.39 -0.24 57.42
N ASN A 1030 -2.21 0.34 56.55
CA ASN A 1030 -2.65 -0.26 55.29
C ASN A 1030 -2.46 0.71 54.11
N SER A 1031 -3.36 1.68 53.95
CA SER A 1031 -3.37 2.60 52.79
C SER A 1031 -2.36 3.73 52.90
N GLY A 1032 -1.96 4.11 54.12
CA GLY A 1032 -1.06 5.23 54.41
C GLY A 1032 -1.80 6.56 54.58
N LEU A 1033 -1.13 7.56 55.15
CA LEU A 1033 -1.76 8.85 55.48
C LEU A 1033 -1.93 9.74 54.24
N ALA A 1034 -3.13 10.26 54.01
CA ALA A 1034 -3.39 11.33 53.05
C ALA A 1034 -3.25 12.73 53.68
N SER A 1035 -3.73 12.89 54.92
CA SER A 1035 -3.65 14.17 55.63
C SER A 1035 -3.66 14.02 57.16
N THR A 1036 -3.13 15.02 57.84
CA THR A 1036 -3.36 15.27 59.27
C THR A 1036 -3.88 16.69 59.40
N GLU A 1037 -4.92 16.91 60.19
CA GLU A 1037 -5.59 18.20 60.35
C GLU A 1037 -5.63 18.60 61.82
N VAL A 1038 -5.53 19.90 62.05
CA VAL A 1038 -5.62 20.51 63.38
C VAL A 1038 -6.65 21.66 63.35
N LYS A 1039 -7.37 21.83 64.46
CA LYS A 1039 -8.28 22.95 64.71
C LYS A 1039 -7.91 23.54 66.07
N ILE A 1040 -7.67 24.85 66.12
CA ILE A 1040 -7.36 25.57 67.36
C ILE A 1040 -8.59 26.41 67.72
N ASP A 1041 -9.10 26.20 68.94
CA ASP A 1041 -10.32 26.80 69.46
C ASP A 1041 -11.51 26.58 68.52
N ASP A 1042 -12.19 27.65 68.12
CA ASP A 1042 -13.33 27.61 67.21
C ASP A 1042 -12.96 27.79 65.72
N ALA A 1043 -11.68 27.97 65.38
CA ALA A 1043 -11.22 28.16 63.99
C ALA A 1043 -11.51 26.96 63.07
N ASP A 1044 -11.41 27.13 61.75
CA ASP A 1044 -11.58 26.01 60.82
C ASP A 1044 -10.46 24.96 60.94
N TRP A 1045 -10.71 23.76 60.42
CA TRP A 1045 -9.69 22.72 60.30
C TRP A 1045 -8.65 23.14 59.26
N VAL A 1046 -7.37 23.06 59.62
CA VAL A 1046 -6.23 23.36 58.74
C VAL A 1046 -5.28 22.16 58.67
N LEU A 1047 -4.60 22.00 57.53
CA LEU A 1047 -3.61 20.95 57.34
C LEU A 1047 -2.43 21.15 58.31
N TYR A 1048 -2.11 20.12 59.07
CA TYR A 1048 -0.94 20.08 59.94
C TYR A 1048 0.26 19.53 59.17
N THR A 1049 1.28 20.36 58.99
CA THR A 1049 2.54 20.01 58.28
C THR A 1049 3.78 20.06 59.17
N GLU A 1050 3.74 20.83 60.27
CA GLU A 1050 4.85 21.03 61.20
C GLU A 1050 4.35 21.42 62.61
N PRO A 1051 5.15 21.24 63.68
CA PRO A 1051 4.75 21.55 65.05
C PRO A 1051 4.31 23.00 65.26
N VAL A 1052 3.14 23.21 65.87
CA VAL A 1052 2.49 24.52 65.96
C VAL A 1052 2.70 25.13 67.36
N THR A 1053 2.96 26.43 67.42
CA THR A 1053 3.25 27.15 68.68
C THR A 1053 2.11 28.08 69.10
N ILE A 1054 1.49 27.77 70.24
CA ILE A 1054 0.56 28.64 70.95
C ILE A 1054 1.35 29.75 71.65
N SER A 1055 0.97 31.00 71.38
CA SER A 1055 1.64 32.19 71.90
C SER A 1055 0.70 33.33 72.33
N ALA A 1056 -0.62 33.13 72.23
CA ALA A 1056 -1.62 33.99 72.87
C ALA A 1056 -1.85 33.57 74.33
N GLU A 1057 -2.24 34.51 75.18
CA GLU A 1057 -2.59 34.21 76.58
C GLU A 1057 -4.02 33.66 76.66
N GLY A 1058 -4.26 32.72 77.57
CA GLY A 1058 -5.58 32.15 77.85
C GLY A 1058 -5.60 30.62 77.86
N ILE A 1059 -6.78 30.06 77.59
CA ILE A 1059 -7.01 28.62 77.52
C ILE A 1059 -7.35 28.28 76.08
N HIS A 1060 -6.49 27.51 75.44
CA HIS A 1060 -6.62 27.08 74.05
C HIS A 1060 -6.94 25.59 73.96
N LYS A 1061 -7.97 25.23 73.19
CA LYS A 1061 -8.35 23.84 72.91
C LYS A 1061 -7.88 23.45 71.51
N ILE A 1062 -7.02 22.45 71.42
CA ILE A 1062 -6.48 21.95 70.16
C ILE A 1062 -7.16 20.62 69.84
N LEU A 1063 -7.97 20.58 68.77
CA LEU A 1063 -8.50 19.35 68.21
C LEU A 1063 -7.62 18.87 67.07
N TYR A 1064 -7.45 17.55 66.92
CA TYR A 1064 -6.64 16.95 65.86
C TYR A 1064 -7.25 15.65 65.35
N ARG A 1065 -7.07 15.39 64.04
CA ARG A 1065 -7.50 14.16 63.34
C ARG A 1065 -6.58 13.88 62.15
N ALA A 1066 -6.73 12.71 61.53
CA ALA A 1066 -6.05 12.35 60.30
C ALA A 1066 -6.99 11.58 59.36
N THR A 1067 -6.64 11.55 58.08
CA THR A 1067 -7.34 10.80 57.04
C THR A 1067 -6.33 9.97 56.27
N ASP A 1068 -6.65 8.70 56.00
CA ASP A 1068 -5.81 7.81 55.19
C ASP A 1068 -6.06 7.99 53.67
N LEU A 1069 -5.36 7.22 52.84
CA LEU A 1069 -5.48 7.26 51.39
C LEU A 1069 -6.75 6.58 50.87
N ALA A 1070 -7.35 5.64 51.59
CA ALA A 1070 -8.70 5.14 51.31
C ALA A 1070 -9.80 6.18 51.61
N GLY A 1071 -9.50 7.17 52.45
CA GLY A 1071 -10.39 8.23 52.90
C GLY A 1071 -11.15 7.93 54.20
N ASN A 1072 -10.70 6.99 55.03
CA ASN A 1072 -11.25 6.83 56.38
C ASN A 1072 -10.72 7.95 57.29
N ILE A 1073 -11.61 8.57 58.06
CA ILE A 1073 -11.28 9.73 58.90
C ILE A 1073 -11.23 9.31 60.37
N ALA A 1074 -10.09 9.55 61.01
CA ALA A 1074 -9.91 9.30 62.44
C ALA A 1074 -10.85 10.16 63.30
N SER A 1075 -11.39 9.58 64.37
CA SER A 1075 -12.17 10.35 65.35
C SER A 1075 -11.33 11.44 65.99
N ALA A 1076 -11.82 12.69 65.95
CA ALA A 1076 -11.09 13.85 66.43
C ALA A 1076 -10.79 13.75 67.94
N LYS A 1077 -9.49 13.76 68.27
CA LYS A 1077 -8.99 13.86 69.66
C LYS A 1077 -8.75 15.34 70.01
N SER A 1078 -8.46 15.64 71.28
CA SER A 1078 -8.10 17.00 71.68
C SER A 1078 -7.20 17.06 72.91
N ILE A 1079 -6.26 18.01 72.89
CA ILE A 1079 -5.46 18.44 74.05
C ILE A 1079 -5.84 19.88 74.45
N THR A 1080 -5.45 20.32 75.64
CA THR A 1080 -5.65 21.70 76.11
C THR A 1080 -4.31 22.35 76.47
N VAL A 1081 -4.17 23.64 76.17
CA VAL A 1081 -3.02 24.46 76.54
C VAL A 1081 -3.51 25.65 77.35
N GLN A 1082 -2.95 25.84 78.54
CA GLN A 1082 -3.19 27.00 79.39
C GLN A 1082 -1.91 27.84 79.39
N LEU A 1083 -1.96 29.09 78.94
CA LEU A 1083 -0.79 29.97 78.76
C LEU A 1083 -1.03 31.33 79.40
N ASP A 1084 -0.12 31.74 80.28
CA ASP A 1084 -0.07 33.07 80.87
C ASP A 1084 1.38 33.48 81.14
N LYS A 1085 1.88 34.46 80.39
CA LYS A 1085 3.26 34.95 80.49
C LYS A 1085 3.40 36.25 81.29
N ASN A 1086 2.33 36.73 81.93
CA ASN A 1086 2.29 38.06 82.54
C ASN A 1086 2.46 37.97 84.05
N ALA A 1087 3.45 38.67 84.60
CA ALA A 1087 3.68 38.66 86.03
C ALA A 1087 2.57 39.42 86.79
N PRO A 1088 2.11 38.91 87.95
CA PRO A 1088 0.95 39.44 88.67
C PRO A 1088 1.15 40.91 89.07
N ALA A 1089 0.16 41.78 88.83
CA ALA A 1089 0.27 43.19 89.15
C ALA A 1089 0.18 43.42 90.67
N ILE A 1090 1.21 44.06 91.25
CA ILE A 1090 1.26 44.41 92.67
C ILE A 1090 0.95 45.90 92.88
N LYS A 1091 -0.01 46.18 93.75
CA LYS A 1091 -0.26 47.52 94.30
C LYS A 1091 -0.05 47.50 95.82
N LEU A 1092 1.05 48.12 96.25
CA LEU A 1092 1.38 48.35 97.66
C LEU A 1092 1.16 49.83 98.00
N THR A 1093 0.53 50.09 99.14
CA THR A 1093 0.16 51.45 99.62
C THR A 1093 0.35 51.57 101.11
N GLN A 1094 0.50 52.80 101.62
CA GLN A 1094 0.62 53.13 103.04
C GLN A 1094 -0.48 54.12 103.39
N ASP A 1095 -1.32 53.79 104.37
CA ASP A 1095 -2.49 54.59 104.77
C ASP A 1095 -3.46 54.89 103.59
N GLY A 1096 -3.46 54.00 102.59
CA GLY A 1096 -4.19 54.15 101.32
C GLY A 1096 -3.52 55.04 100.27
N GLY A 1097 -2.43 55.74 100.62
CA GLY A 1097 -1.61 56.58 99.75
C GLY A 1097 -0.30 55.93 99.32
N ALA A 1098 0.63 56.76 98.84
CA ALA A 1098 2.00 56.36 98.55
C ALA A 1098 2.79 56.07 99.84
N ILE A 1099 3.84 55.27 99.71
CA ILE A 1099 4.80 55.01 100.80
C ILE A 1099 5.50 56.33 101.16
N HIS A 1100 5.59 56.65 102.45
CA HIS A 1100 6.08 57.94 102.94
C HIS A 1100 6.70 57.84 104.34
N ASP A 1101 7.55 58.80 104.67
CA ASP A 1101 8.27 58.87 105.95
C ASP A 1101 7.32 59.13 107.13
N VAL A 1102 7.58 58.51 108.27
CA VAL A 1102 6.72 58.56 109.47
C VAL A 1102 7.56 58.83 110.72
N PHE A 1103 7.07 59.69 111.60
CA PHE A 1103 7.73 59.94 112.89
C PHE A 1103 7.52 58.76 113.85
N ALA A 1104 8.49 58.50 114.74
CA ALA A 1104 8.50 57.34 115.64
C ALA A 1104 7.33 57.27 116.66
N ASP A 1105 6.50 58.31 116.79
CA ASP A 1105 5.24 58.30 117.55
C ASP A 1105 3.99 57.95 116.70
N GLY A 1106 4.16 57.75 115.39
CA GLY A 1106 3.13 57.39 114.43
C GLY A 1106 2.87 55.89 114.29
N LYS A 1107 2.06 55.54 113.29
CA LYS A 1107 1.71 54.16 112.90
C LYS A 1107 1.94 54.00 111.39
N LEU A 1108 2.28 52.78 110.97
CA LEU A 1108 2.38 52.37 109.57
C LEU A 1108 1.21 51.43 109.25
N LEU A 1109 0.48 51.68 108.15
CA LEU A 1109 -0.60 50.82 107.70
C LEU A 1109 -0.41 50.41 106.23
N PHE A 1110 0.43 49.38 106.01
CA PHE A 1110 0.71 48.85 104.67
C PHE A 1110 -0.44 47.99 104.16
N ASN A 1111 -0.97 48.34 102.98
CA ASN A 1111 -2.03 47.60 102.29
C ASN A 1111 -1.51 47.09 100.95
N LEU A 1112 -1.48 45.77 100.81
CA LEU A 1112 -1.11 45.03 99.62
C LEU A 1112 -2.38 44.54 98.90
N SER A 1113 -2.48 44.87 97.61
CA SER A 1113 -3.42 44.27 96.67
C SER A 1113 -2.63 43.68 95.50
N VAL A 1114 -2.91 42.42 95.18
CA VAL A 1114 -2.31 41.72 94.04
C VAL A 1114 -3.43 41.26 93.13
N THR A 1115 -3.27 41.47 91.83
CA THR A 1115 -4.22 41.01 90.81
C THR A 1115 -3.46 40.38 89.65
N ASP A 1116 -3.88 39.19 89.24
CA ASP A 1116 -3.64 38.71 87.88
C ASP A 1116 -4.98 38.46 87.18
N ALA A 1117 -4.98 38.58 85.85
CA ALA A 1117 -6.14 38.54 84.98
C ALA A 1117 -6.34 37.22 84.22
N VAL A 1118 -5.35 36.31 84.19
CA VAL A 1118 -5.36 35.12 83.33
C VAL A 1118 -5.21 33.84 84.15
N SER A 1119 -4.02 33.53 84.68
CA SER A 1119 -3.82 32.33 85.52
C SER A 1119 -4.28 32.55 86.96
N GLY A 1120 -4.32 33.80 87.42
CA GLY A 1120 -4.70 34.27 88.76
C GLY A 1120 -3.60 34.07 89.81
N VAL A 1121 -3.66 34.86 90.89
CA VAL A 1121 -2.65 34.79 91.98
C VAL A 1121 -2.62 33.42 92.64
N SER A 1122 -1.41 32.88 92.85
CA SER A 1122 -1.12 31.63 93.56
C SER A 1122 -0.60 31.89 94.97
N SER A 1123 0.33 32.84 95.12
CA SER A 1123 0.82 33.30 96.41
C SER A 1123 1.20 34.78 96.41
N GLN A 1124 1.21 35.39 97.60
CA GLN A 1124 1.69 36.75 97.82
C GLN A 1124 2.37 36.84 99.19
N ALA A 1125 3.36 37.71 99.32
CA ALA A 1125 4.02 38.01 100.58
C ALA A 1125 4.26 39.52 100.73
N LEU A 1126 4.28 39.98 101.98
CA LEU A 1126 4.61 41.35 102.36
C LEU A 1126 5.62 41.29 103.50
N THR A 1127 6.75 41.98 103.35
CA THR A 1127 7.80 42.07 104.37
C THR A 1127 8.15 43.52 104.69
N LEU A 1128 8.63 43.73 105.91
CA LEU A 1128 9.26 44.95 106.40
C LEU A 1128 10.61 44.53 106.99
N ASP A 1129 11.71 45.04 106.43
CA ASP A 1129 13.09 44.66 106.77
C ASP A 1129 13.28 43.13 106.77
N ASP A 1130 12.82 42.50 105.68
CA ASP A 1130 12.76 41.05 105.46
C ASP A 1130 11.93 40.23 106.48
N GLN A 1131 11.28 40.86 107.46
CA GLN A 1131 10.33 40.20 108.36
C GLN A 1131 8.91 40.22 107.76
N ALA A 1132 8.20 39.09 107.80
CA ALA A 1132 6.85 38.99 107.26
C ALA A 1132 5.84 39.80 108.09
N ILE A 1133 5.02 40.61 107.41
CA ILE A 1133 3.97 41.45 108.02
C ILE A 1133 2.61 41.20 107.37
N THR A 1134 1.53 41.43 108.12
CA THR A 1134 0.16 41.26 107.62
C THR A 1134 -0.35 42.54 106.96
N SER A 1135 -0.77 42.45 105.70
CA SER A 1135 -1.44 43.55 105.00
C SER A 1135 -2.67 44.03 105.76
N GLY A 1136 -2.79 45.34 105.98
CA GLY A 1136 -3.88 45.97 106.74
C GLY A 1136 -3.71 45.89 108.27
N ALA A 1137 -2.59 45.36 108.79
CA ALA A 1137 -2.24 45.49 110.20
C ALA A 1137 -1.51 46.83 110.44
N ALA A 1138 -1.88 47.54 111.51
CA ALA A 1138 -1.17 48.73 111.96
C ALA A 1138 0.08 48.34 112.77
N ILE A 1139 1.24 48.86 112.37
CA ILE A 1139 2.52 48.69 113.09
C ILE A 1139 2.86 50.00 113.79
N ASP A 1140 3.16 49.96 115.08
CA ASP A 1140 3.60 51.13 115.85
C ASP A 1140 5.04 51.50 115.49
N ALA A 1141 5.28 52.71 114.97
CA ALA A 1141 6.59 53.14 114.48
C ALA A 1141 7.68 53.11 115.57
N SER A 1142 7.29 53.26 116.84
CA SER A 1142 8.14 53.13 118.03
C SER A 1142 8.71 51.74 118.27
N THR A 1143 8.24 50.72 117.55
CA THR A 1143 8.78 49.36 117.59
C THR A 1143 9.93 49.12 116.60
N LEU A 1144 10.14 50.06 115.67
CA LEU A 1144 11.23 50.06 114.70
C LEU A 1144 12.42 50.88 115.21
N THR A 1145 13.54 50.82 114.48
CA THR A 1145 14.67 51.73 114.68
C THR A 1145 14.40 53.10 114.06
N LEU A 1146 15.34 54.04 114.21
CA LEU A 1146 15.32 55.32 113.49
C LEU A 1146 16.28 55.24 112.30
N GLY A 1147 15.86 55.74 111.14
CA GLY A 1147 16.60 55.61 109.88
C GLY A 1147 15.76 55.02 108.75
N VAL A 1148 16.43 54.44 107.75
CA VAL A 1148 15.79 53.87 106.54
C VAL A 1148 15.27 52.47 106.83
N HIS A 1149 14.00 52.26 106.52
CA HIS A 1149 13.28 50.98 106.56
C HIS A 1149 12.81 50.60 105.15
N THR A 1150 12.71 49.29 104.87
CA THR A 1150 12.33 48.77 103.54
C THR A 1150 11.07 47.92 103.62
N VAL A 1151 10.01 48.33 102.94
CA VAL A 1151 8.80 47.52 102.74
C VAL A 1151 8.80 46.91 101.35
N LYS A 1152 8.65 45.58 101.28
CA LYS A 1152 8.75 44.78 100.05
C LYS A 1152 7.53 43.87 99.92
N ALA A 1153 6.99 43.78 98.70
CA ALA A 1153 5.92 42.84 98.36
C ALA A 1153 6.34 41.98 97.17
N THR A 1154 6.06 40.68 97.26
CA THR A 1154 6.25 39.72 96.17
C THR A 1154 4.95 38.98 95.88
N ALA A 1155 4.78 38.56 94.64
CA ALA A 1155 3.62 37.79 94.20
C ALA A 1155 4.01 36.76 93.15
N VAL A 1156 3.32 35.62 93.16
CA VAL A 1156 3.45 34.54 92.16
C VAL A 1156 2.06 34.15 91.69
N ASP A 1157 1.86 34.01 90.39
CA ASP A 1157 0.61 33.53 89.79
C ASP A 1157 0.57 31.99 89.67
N LYS A 1158 -0.45 31.43 88.99
CA LYS A 1158 -0.56 29.96 88.78
C LYS A 1158 0.27 29.43 87.61
N ALA A 1159 0.80 30.29 86.73
CA ALA A 1159 1.77 29.92 85.70
C ALA A 1159 3.21 29.85 86.24
N GLY A 1160 3.48 30.52 87.37
CA GLY A 1160 4.79 30.66 87.97
C GLY A 1160 5.54 31.94 87.60
N ASN A 1161 4.87 32.96 87.04
CA ASN A 1161 5.49 34.28 86.88
C ASN A 1161 5.58 34.98 88.23
N VAL A 1162 6.64 35.76 88.44
CA VAL A 1162 6.94 36.41 89.72
C VAL A 1162 7.03 37.92 89.55
N SER A 1163 6.32 38.66 90.40
CA SER A 1163 6.45 40.11 90.54
C SER A 1163 7.05 40.47 91.89
N GLU A 1164 7.79 41.58 91.93
CA GLU A 1164 8.36 42.17 93.13
C GLU A 1164 8.29 43.70 93.06
N VAL A 1165 7.90 44.33 94.17
CA VAL A 1165 8.06 45.78 94.40
C VAL A 1165 8.69 46.01 95.77
N SER A 1166 9.55 47.03 95.87
CA SER A 1166 10.25 47.39 97.10
C SER A 1166 10.33 48.91 97.22
N TYR A 1167 10.05 49.43 98.41
CA TYR A 1167 10.05 50.85 98.72
C TYR A 1167 10.77 51.12 100.04
N THR A 1168 11.57 52.18 100.07
CA THR A 1168 12.25 52.67 101.28
C THR A 1168 11.52 53.88 101.85
N PHE A 1169 11.43 53.96 103.17
CA PHE A 1169 10.90 55.11 103.91
C PHE A 1169 11.72 55.34 105.19
N LEU A 1170 11.64 56.55 105.76
CA LEU A 1170 12.30 56.88 107.02
C LEU A 1170 11.35 56.71 108.21
N ILE A 1171 11.88 56.15 109.29
CA ILE A 1171 11.38 56.42 110.64
C ILE A 1171 12.25 57.51 111.27
N ASP A 1172 11.66 58.69 111.47
CA ASP A 1172 12.32 59.91 111.92
C ASP A 1172 11.82 60.36 113.31
N THR A 1173 12.43 61.38 113.91
CA THR A 1173 12.01 61.92 115.21
C THR A 1173 12.31 63.40 115.37
N ASN A 1174 11.42 64.08 116.10
CA ASN A 1174 11.56 65.48 116.48
C ASN A 1174 11.27 65.64 117.99
N LEU A 1175 11.44 66.85 118.55
CA LEU A 1175 11.21 67.10 119.98
C LEU A 1175 9.78 66.81 120.45
N LEU A 1176 8.78 67.03 119.59
CA LEU A 1176 7.37 66.73 119.88
C LEU A 1176 7.12 65.21 119.83
N THR A 1177 7.71 64.47 118.88
CA THR A 1177 7.71 63.00 118.87
C THR A 1177 8.28 62.43 120.17
N VAL A 1178 9.39 62.98 120.68
CA VAL A 1178 9.96 62.56 121.98
C VAL A 1178 9.01 62.87 123.14
N GLN A 1179 8.29 64.00 123.11
CA GLN A 1179 7.28 64.31 124.12
C GLN A 1179 6.10 63.34 124.04
N ASN A 1180 5.53 63.13 122.85
CA ASN A 1180 4.41 62.22 122.59
C ASN A 1180 4.77 60.78 123.02
N LEU A 1181 6.01 60.33 122.76
CA LEU A 1181 6.50 59.05 123.26
C LEU A 1181 6.57 59.01 124.80
N MET A 1182 7.01 60.07 125.48
CA MET A 1182 7.00 60.12 126.95
C MET A 1182 5.58 60.07 127.52
N GLU A 1183 4.63 60.79 126.91
CA GLU A 1183 3.22 60.79 127.29
C GLU A 1183 2.57 59.42 127.04
N ASN A 1184 2.85 58.79 125.89
CA ASN A 1184 2.40 57.44 125.55
C ASN A 1184 2.96 56.38 126.52
N PHE A 1185 4.27 56.40 126.80
CA PHE A 1185 4.87 55.50 127.79
C PHE A 1185 4.40 55.78 129.23
N ALA A 1186 3.93 56.99 129.54
CA ALA A 1186 3.24 57.25 130.81
C ALA A 1186 1.81 56.68 130.82
N ALA A 1187 1.10 56.74 129.69
CA ALA A 1187 -0.23 56.15 129.54
C ALA A 1187 -0.22 54.61 129.60
N THR A 1188 0.84 53.95 129.11
CA THR A 1188 1.05 52.49 129.29
C THR A 1188 1.55 52.11 130.70
N GLY A 1189 1.86 53.09 131.56
CA GLY A 1189 2.41 52.87 132.91
C GLY A 1189 3.92 52.58 132.94
N GLU A 1190 4.60 52.62 131.80
CA GLU A 1190 6.05 52.44 131.71
C GLU A 1190 6.84 53.62 132.26
N VAL A 1191 6.28 54.84 132.25
CA VAL A 1191 6.73 55.94 133.11
C VAL A 1191 5.90 55.94 134.38
N LYS A 1192 6.50 55.47 135.48
CA LYS A 1192 5.82 54.97 136.69
C LYS A 1192 4.85 55.93 137.40
N ASN A 1193 5.00 57.23 137.23
CA ASN A 1193 4.04 58.23 137.73
C ASN A 1193 4.26 59.60 137.07
N LYS A 1194 3.24 60.46 137.16
CA LYS A 1194 3.25 61.82 136.58
C LYS A 1194 4.39 62.72 137.08
N GLY A 1195 4.90 62.52 138.30
CA GLY A 1195 6.05 63.30 138.80
C GLY A 1195 7.36 62.96 138.09
N ILE A 1196 7.54 61.71 137.67
CA ILE A 1196 8.67 61.27 136.84
C ILE A 1196 8.52 61.80 135.41
N LEU A 1197 7.31 61.70 134.83
CA LEU A 1197 6.99 62.28 133.53
C LEU A 1197 7.31 63.78 133.51
N THR A 1198 6.75 64.56 134.44
CA THR A 1198 6.97 66.02 134.52
C THR A 1198 8.43 66.42 134.75
N SER A 1199 9.25 65.56 135.36
CA SER A 1199 10.71 65.77 135.45
C SER A 1199 11.43 65.62 134.10
N LEU A 1200 11.03 64.62 133.29
CA LEU A 1200 11.54 64.42 131.94
C LEU A 1200 11.02 65.50 130.98
N GLU A 1201 9.71 65.76 130.99
CA GLU A 1201 9.06 66.86 130.25
C GLU A 1201 9.73 68.20 130.53
N ALA A 1202 10.03 68.53 131.80
CA ALA A 1202 10.65 69.81 132.14
C ALA A 1202 12.05 69.98 131.53
N LYS A 1203 12.82 68.90 131.41
CA LYS A 1203 14.14 68.89 130.75
C LYS A 1203 14.00 68.95 129.22
N LEU A 1204 13.05 68.20 128.64
CA LEU A 1204 12.73 68.24 127.20
C LEU A 1204 12.25 69.64 126.77
N ASN A 1205 11.30 70.22 127.49
CA ASN A 1205 10.82 71.59 127.31
C ASN A 1205 11.93 72.63 127.49
N THR A 1206 12.95 72.35 128.32
CA THR A 1206 14.11 73.25 128.46
C THR A 1206 15.01 73.16 127.23
N ALA A 1207 15.26 71.96 126.69
CA ALA A 1207 15.98 71.81 125.42
C ALA A 1207 15.23 72.48 124.25
N GLN A 1208 13.92 72.27 124.14
CA GLN A 1208 13.06 72.93 123.15
C GLN A 1208 13.15 74.46 123.23
N LYS A 1209 13.06 75.04 124.44
CA LYS A 1209 13.26 76.48 124.69
C LYS A 1209 14.67 77.00 124.38
N PHE A 1210 15.63 76.14 124.01
CA PHE A 1210 16.93 76.51 123.45
C PHE A 1210 17.01 76.29 121.93
N VAL A 1211 16.34 75.29 121.36
CA VAL A 1211 16.15 75.16 119.91
C VAL A 1211 15.39 76.37 119.37
N GLU A 1212 14.26 76.73 119.99
CA GLU A 1212 13.43 77.91 119.66
C GLU A 1212 14.20 79.24 119.77
N LYS A 1213 15.33 79.28 120.50
CA LYS A 1213 16.19 80.45 120.65
C LYS A 1213 17.43 80.42 119.75
N GLY A 1214 17.53 79.46 118.83
CA GLY A 1214 18.68 79.29 117.95
C GLY A 1214 19.97 78.94 118.70
N LYS A 1215 19.89 78.14 119.77
CA LYS A 1215 21.03 77.74 120.61
C LYS A 1215 21.22 76.22 120.64
N PRO A 1216 21.61 75.59 119.51
CA PRO A 1216 21.74 74.15 119.37
C PRO A 1216 22.62 73.51 120.46
N ASP A 1217 23.79 74.07 120.77
CA ASP A 1217 24.68 73.55 121.83
C ASP A 1217 24.01 73.47 123.21
N GLN A 1218 23.14 74.44 123.53
CA GLN A 1218 22.42 74.46 124.82
C GLN A 1218 21.25 73.48 124.80
N ALA A 1219 20.55 73.36 123.67
CA ALA A 1219 19.52 72.33 123.48
C ALA A 1219 20.13 70.93 123.60
N ALA A 1220 21.24 70.66 122.91
CA ALA A 1220 21.98 69.40 122.98
C ALA A 1220 22.45 69.10 124.41
N LYS A 1221 23.00 70.08 125.13
CA LYS A 1221 23.35 69.92 126.55
C LYS A 1221 22.15 69.54 127.42
N HIS A 1222 20.98 70.13 127.16
CA HIS A 1222 19.75 69.78 127.90
C HIS A 1222 19.13 68.44 127.48
N LEU A 1223 19.30 68.00 126.24
CA LEU A 1223 18.97 66.63 125.84
C LEU A 1223 19.94 65.60 126.43
N GLN A 1224 21.22 65.91 126.60
CA GLN A 1224 22.17 65.05 127.31
C GLN A 1224 21.83 64.94 128.82
N ASP A 1225 21.45 66.04 129.46
CA ASP A 1225 20.96 66.06 130.85
C ASP A 1225 19.64 65.29 131.01
N LEU A 1226 18.73 65.41 130.04
CA LEU A 1226 17.52 64.59 129.92
C LEU A 1226 17.87 63.11 129.76
N LYS A 1227 18.80 62.76 128.86
CA LYS A 1227 19.28 61.39 128.62
C LYS A 1227 19.87 60.77 129.89
N ALA A 1228 20.73 61.50 130.60
CA ALA A 1228 21.29 61.08 131.88
C ALA A 1228 20.20 60.89 132.96
N THR A 1229 19.20 61.77 132.99
CA THR A 1229 18.05 61.67 133.90
C THR A 1229 17.19 60.44 133.58
N LEU A 1230 16.92 60.19 132.29
CA LEU A 1230 16.19 59.03 131.79
C LEU A 1230 16.92 57.71 132.13
N SER A 1231 18.24 57.64 131.91
CA SER A 1231 19.07 56.50 132.34
C SER A 1231 19.02 56.29 133.86
N SER A 1232 19.06 57.36 134.65
CA SER A 1232 18.91 57.29 136.11
C SER A 1232 17.53 56.77 136.53
N TYR A 1233 16.46 57.17 135.84
CA TYR A 1233 15.11 56.68 136.14
C TYR A 1233 14.87 55.25 135.64
N ALA A 1234 15.51 54.81 134.55
CA ALA A 1234 15.50 53.42 134.13
C ALA A 1234 16.19 52.51 135.16
N ASN A 1235 17.43 52.84 135.54
CA ASN A 1235 18.21 52.08 136.52
C ASN A 1235 17.52 51.94 137.90
N ASN A 1236 16.69 52.93 138.27
CA ASN A 1236 15.94 52.95 139.53
C ASN A 1236 14.50 52.41 139.40
N GLY A 1237 14.14 51.78 138.26
CA GLY A 1237 12.81 51.19 138.04
C GLY A 1237 11.67 52.21 138.13
N ASN A 1238 11.90 53.42 137.62
CA ASN A 1238 10.94 54.53 137.53
C ASN A 1238 10.53 54.86 136.08
N VAL A 1239 11.32 54.42 135.10
CA VAL A 1239 10.92 54.24 133.69
C VAL A 1239 11.25 52.79 133.31
N SER A 1240 10.45 52.17 132.44
CA SER A 1240 10.74 50.81 131.93
C SER A 1240 12.02 50.80 131.10
N GLN A 1241 12.67 49.63 130.99
CA GLN A 1241 13.85 49.50 130.13
C GLN A 1241 13.50 49.64 128.63
N HIS A 1242 12.25 49.33 128.23
CA HIS A 1242 11.78 49.50 126.85
C HIS A 1242 11.58 50.97 126.51
N ALA A 1243 10.71 51.67 127.24
CA ALA A 1243 10.48 53.10 127.12
C ALA A 1243 11.78 53.92 127.21
N ALA A 1244 12.67 53.58 128.15
CA ALA A 1244 13.97 54.22 128.24
C ALA A 1244 14.86 53.93 127.03
N THR A 1245 14.80 52.76 126.42
CA THR A 1245 15.58 52.44 125.21
C THR A 1245 15.08 53.23 124.00
N VAL A 1246 13.76 53.21 123.75
CA VAL A 1246 13.14 53.96 122.64
C VAL A 1246 13.38 55.46 122.78
N LEU A 1247 13.13 56.03 123.95
CA LEU A 1247 13.37 57.46 124.22
C LEU A 1247 14.87 57.81 124.13
N ASN A 1248 15.79 56.96 124.60
CA ASN A 1248 17.23 57.20 124.45
C ASN A 1248 17.69 57.16 122.98
N ALA A 1249 17.11 56.27 122.16
CA ALA A 1249 17.41 56.21 120.73
C ALA A 1249 16.94 57.48 120.01
N ASN A 1250 15.72 57.94 120.31
CA ASN A 1250 15.18 59.19 119.75
C ASN A 1250 16.00 60.42 120.21
N LEU A 1251 16.39 60.47 121.49
CA LEU A 1251 17.24 61.55 122.02
C LEU A 1251 18.64 61.58 121.39
N GLU A 1252 19.26 60.43 121.13
CA GLU A 1252 20.53 60.37 120.40
C GLU A 1252 20.37 60.76 118.93
N TYR A 1253 19.30 60.33 118.26
CA TYR A 1253 19.02 60.74 116.88
C TYR A 1253 18.87 62.26 116.77
N LEU A 1254 18.09 62.88 117.67
CA LEU A 1254 18.00 64.35 117.80
C LEU A 1254 19.37 65.01 117.99
N LEU A 1255 20.21 64.47 118.89
CA LEU A 1255 21.57 64.95 119.20
C LEU A 1255 22.57 64.76 118.06
N THR A 1256 22.26 63.94 117.05
CA THR A 1256 23.18 63.58 115.97
C THR A 1256 22.76 64.11 114.60
N HIS A 1257 21.45 64.23 114.32
CA HIS A 1257 20.91 64.54 113.00
C HIS A 1257 19.96 65.75 112.92
N VAL A 1258 19.41 66.24 114.05
CA VAL A 1258 18.30 67.23 114.02
C VAL A 1258 18.60 68.54 114.77
N ILE A 1259 19.46 68.51 115.80
CA ILE A 1259 19.80 69.67 116.66
C ILE A 1259 21.26 70.15 116.43
N LYS A 1260 21.91 69.64 115.38
CA LYS A 1260 23.20 70.12 114.87
C LYS A 1260 23.00 70.76 113.50
#